data_AF-A0A194RD60-F1
#
_entry.id   AF-A0A194RD60-F1
#
_cell.length_a   1.000
_cell.length_b   1.000
_cell.length_c   1.000
_cell.angle_alpha   90.00
_cell.angle_beta   90.00
_cell.angle_gamma   90.00
#
_symmetry.space_group_name_H-M   'P 1'
#
loop_
_entity.id
_entity.type
_entity.pdbx_description
1 polymer ?
#
loop_
_entity_poly.entity_id
_entity_poly.type
_entity_poly.pdbx_seq_one_letter_code
_entity_poly.pdbx_strand_id
1 'polypeptide(L)'
;MSHLPLTKNMLSSVKVFNKPFVNLVNTRHLMSKQLVYNEFGDPLKVVKFKECQVPPLGPQDVLVRMLAAPINPADINTIQGKYPVKVNLPSIPGNEGVGIVEEVGKEVREITAGNKVILTKSVQGTWRDIALFKENVLKVVPDELGIVEAATLTVNPCTAYRMLMDFQPVKDGHVVIQNGANSACGQNVIQICKAWGVKNINIVRNRPEIEELKNYLQCLGATYVLTEDELRSTNIFKDKLIEKPTLALNCVGGKSSLEMLRHLQHSGKMVTYGGMSREPVSIPTSAFIFKNLSFYGFWMTAWNEEATPVEKNKMMNDIISMMTCDNIKGPIHKMVKLEDYQEAIGNALSPQGFTGCKGCCLPSLPHVPGDEGVGEVVEIGRNVCAVKPGRRVVVTSRFLGTWRYYGTFHERDIHIISPLIPLPEASMITFAPCEAYRMIKDFRHISPGETIIQNAANSPCGQYIIQLCKVWGINTINIVANRCGYKEMKQHLLNLGATAVYTLEEAEELTTFDTSVTRPVLALNCLGGRYEDVLLNILDRFGAIIYYGCAYDLPMLKQGWRCDVSFYRFRLCDWNAYATSIERSTMLNEIIQLTAIRRLKSPSYEPVQLCDYVRAFSNTCHCEAFSNINYVFDFTIP
;
A
#
# COMPACT_ATOMS: atom_id res chain seq x y z
N MET A 1 -84.52 45.60 45.40
CA MET A 1 -85.40 45.22 44.28
C MET A 1 -84.66 45.60 43.01
N SER A 2 -84.40 44.78 42.00
CA SER A 2 -85.02 43.52 41.61
C SER A 2 -84.17 42.89 40.48
N HIS A 3 -83.95 41.58 40.59
CA HIS A 3 -83.84 40.56 39.53
C HIS A 3 -82.71 40.59 38.47
N LEU A 4 -81.74 39.70 38.70
CA LEU A 4 -80.95 38.89 37.74
C LEU A 4 -81.89 38.05 36.82
N PRO A 5 -81.49 37.57 35.60
CA PRO A 5 -80.37 36.59 35.50
C PRO A 5 -79.58 36.45 34.17
N LEU A 6 -78.39 35.81 34.34
CA LEU A 6 -77.69 34.83 33.48
C LEU A 6 -77.32 35.16 32.02
N THR A 7 -76.02 35.33 31.76
CA THR A 7 -75.37 34.91 30.49
C THR A 7 -73.97 34.34 30.71
N LYS A 8 -73.65 33.37 29.85
CA LYS A 8 -72.61 32.34 29.92
C LYS A 8 -71.16 32.81 29.71
N ASN A 9 -70.27 32.05 30.34
CA ASN A 9 -68.84 31.83 30.08
C ASN A 9 -68.36 31.98 28.61
N MET A 10 -67.19 32.63 28.45
CA MET A 10 -66.00 32.08 27.77
C MET A 10 -64.79 33.00 28.05
N LEU A 11 -64.07 32.74 29.15
CA LEU A 11 -62.73 33.28 29.40
C LEU A 11 -61.70 32.28 28.87
N SER A 12 -60.97 32.70 27.84
CA SER A 12 -59.78 32.00 27.34
C SER A 12 -58.70 31.97 28.42
N SER A 13 -58.40 30.76 28.92
CA SER A 13 -57.33 30.52 29.87
C SER A 13 -56.00 30.36 29.12
N VAL A 14 -55.16 31.40 29.14
CA VAL A 14 -53.73 31.25 28.81
C VAL A 14 -53.06 30.59 30.01
N LYS A 15 -52.90 29.26 29.95
CA LYS A 15 -52.02 28.53 30.86
C LYS A 15 -50.57 28.82 30.47
N VAL A 16 -49.90 29.66 31.25
CA VAL A 16 -48.43 29.73 31.26
C VAL A 16 -47.92 28.41 31.84
N PHE A 17 -47.53 27.50 30.95
CA PHE A 17 -46.77 26.31 31.34
C PHE A 17 -45.31 26.73 31.57
N ASN A 18 -44.93 26.92 32.84
CA ASN A 18 -43.54 26.83 33.25
C ASN A 18 -43.07 25.38 33.01
N LYS A 19 -42.47 25.12 31.84
CA LYS A 19 -41.69 23.90 31.64
C LYS A 19 -40.40 24.04 32.45
N PRO A 20 -40.03 23.07 33.30
CA PRO A 20 -38.70 23.05 33.87
C PRO A 20 -37.70 22.91 32.72
N PHE A 21 -36.72 23.80 32.67
CA PHE A 21 -35.53 23.63 31.84
C PHE A 21 -34.81 22.37 32.34
N VAL A 22 -35.17 21.22 31.80
CA VAL A 22 -34.37 20.01 31.93
C VAL A 22 -33.16 20.27 31.04
N ASN A 23 -32.02 20.59 31.65
CA ASN A 23 -30.72 20.41 31.03
C ASN A 23 -30.58 18.92 30.73
N LEU A 24 -31.05 18.49 29.55
CA LEU A 24 -30.72 17.22 28.94
C LEU A 24 -29.22 17.29 28.60
N VAL A 25 -28.38 17.04 29.61
CA VAL A 25 -27.01 16.60 29.36
C VAL A 25 -27.18 15.26 28.67
N ASN A 26 -27.06 15.27 27.35
CA ASN A 26 -27.12 14.08 26.52
C ASN A 26 -25.84 13.28 26.82
N THR A 27 -25.84 12.49 27.89
CA THR A 27 -24.70 11.64 28.25
C THR A 27 -24.55 10.57 27.19
N ARG A 28 -23.66 10.82 26.21
CA ARG A 28 -23.23 9.80 25.27
C ARG A 28 -22.45 8.73 26.03
N HIS A 29 -22.93 7.49 25.96
CA HIS A 29 -22.17 6.31 26.39
C HIS A 29 -21.32 5.79 25.23
N LEU A 30 -20.35 6.60 24.80
CA LEU A 30 -19.41 6.20 23.77
C LEU A 30 -18.28 5.38 24.41
N MET A 31 -18.00 4.20 23.86
CA MET A 31 -16.91 3.34 24.30
C MET A 31 -15.77 3.42 23.29
N SER A 32 -14.53 3.44 23.79
CA SER A 32 -13.32 3.30 22.99
C SER A 32 -12.65 1.97 23.27
N LYS A 33 -12.27 1.28 22.20
CA LYS A 33 -11.31 0.19 22.22
C LYS A 33 -9.91 0.77 22.19
N GLN A 34 -9.09 0.43 23.18
CA GLN A 34 -7.75 1.01 23.33
C GLN A 34 -6.75 0.01 23.89
N LEU A 35 -5.49 0.19 23.52
CA LEU A 35 -4.37 -0.50 24.16
C LEU A 35 -3.86 0.32 25.34
N VAL A 36 -3.59 -0.34 26.47
CA VAL A 36 -3.14 0.30 27.70
C VAL A 36 -2.00 -0.50 28.32
N TYR A 37 -1.05 0.17 28.95
CA TYR A 37 -0.03 -0.45 29.78
C TYR A 37 0.08 0.27 31.13
N ASN A 38 0.18 -0.51 32.20
CA ASN A 38 0.18 -0.02 33.59
C ASN A 38 1.58 -0.03 34.22
N GLU A 39 2.53 -0.68 33.56
CA GLU A 39 3.93 -0.84 33.98
C GLU A 39 4.82 -0.87 32.75
N PHE A 40 6.09 -0.46 32.91
CA PHE A 40 7.08 -0.57 31.84
C PHE A 40 7.55 -2.02 31.72
N GLY A 41 7.82 -2.48 30.49
CA GLY A 41 8.36 -3.82 30.29
C GLY A 41 8.33 -4.30 28.84
N ASP A 42 8.34 -5.62 28.68
CA ASP A 42 8.17 -6.26 27.38
C ASP A 42 6.78 -5.91 26.80
N PRO A 43 6.70 -5.23 25.64
CA PRO A 43 5.43 -4.78 25.08
C PRO A 43 4.39 -5.89 24.90
N LEU A 44 4.81 -7.12 24.57
CA LEU A 44 3.88 -8.25 24.44
C LEU A 44 3.26 -8.69 25.77
N LYS A 45 3.93 -8.38 26.90
CA LYS A 45 3.48 -8.76 28.24
C LYS A 45 2.68 -7.65 28.91
N VAL A 46 3.12 -6.40 28.78
CA VAL A 46 2.57 -5.27 29.55
C VAL A 46 1.42 -4.55 28.84
N VAL A 47 1.38 -4.56 27.50
CA VAL A 47 0.27 -3.95 26.75
C VAL A 47 -0.93 -4.88 26.79
N LYS A 48 -2.11 -4.30 27.09
CA LYS A 48 -3.39 -5.00 27.16
C LYS A 48 -4.46 -4.24 26.39
N PHE A 49 -5.33 -4.98 25.73
CA PHE A 49 -6.56 -4.44 25.15
C PHE A 49 -7.58 -4.14 26.25
N LYS A 50 -8.26 -3.00 26.16
CA LYS A 50 -9.30 -2.58 27.10
C LYS A 50 -10.36 -1.74 26.38
N GLU A 51 -11.62 -1.93 26.75
CA GLU A 51 -12.70 -1.01 26.41
C GLU A 51 -12.89 0.01 27.55
N CYS A 52 -12.95 1.29 27.21
CA CYS A 52 -13.06 2.39 28.17
C CYS A 52 -14.13 3.38 27.72
N GLN A 53 -14.90 3.93 28.66
CA GLN A 53 -15.86 4.98 28.34
C GLN A 53 -15.11 6.27 27.94
N VAL A 54 -15.51 6.85 26.81
CA VAL A 54 -15.01 8.15 26.37
C VAL A 54 -15.64 9.24 27.26
N PRO A 55 -14.83 10.14 27.84
CA PRO A 55 -15.37 11.24 28.63
C PRO A 55 -16.30 12.15 27.81
N PRO A 56 -17.19 12.93 28.47
CA PRO A 56 -17.97 13.95 27.78
C PRO A 56 -17.07 14.96 27.06
N LEU A 57 -17.49 15.39 25.87
CA LEU A 57 -16.77 16.37 25.05
C LEU A 57 -16.67 17.72 25.77
N GLY A 58 -15.46 18.15 26.12
CA GLY A 58 -15.20 19.47 26.69
C GLY A 58 -15.22 20.60 25.66
N PRO A 59 -15.24 21.88 26.10
CA PRO A 59 -15.33 23.02 25.19
C PRO A 59 -14.20 23.14 24.17
N GLN A 60 -12.98 22.72 24.53
CA GLN A 60 -11.78 22.79 23.68
C GLN A 60 -11.34 21.41 23.16
N ASP A 61 -12.18 20.40 23.37
CA ASP A 61 -11.89 19.04 22.94
C ASP A 61 -12.38 18.82 21.51
N VAL A 62 -11.70 17.92 20.81
CA VAL A 62 -12.04 17.43 19.49
C VAL A 62 -12.19 15.92 19.61
N LEU A 63 -13.38 15.40 19.29
CA LEU A 63 -13.64 13.97 19.22
C LEU A 63 -13.16 13.45 17.88
N VAL A 64 -12.19 12.55 17.91
CA VAL A 64 -11.55 11.99 16.71
C VAL A 64 -11.74 10.48 16.70
N ARG A 65 -12.29 9.96 15.60
CA ARG A 65 -12.24 8.53 15.29
C ARG A 65 -10.96 8.24 14.52
N MET A 66 -10.08 7.46 15.13
CA MET A 66 -8.80 7.07 14.55
C MET A 66 -9.03 6.11 13.37
N LEU A 67 -8.32 6.34 12.27
CA LEU A 67 -8.34 5.46 11.09
C LEU A 67 -7.14 4.51 11.11
N ALA A 68 -5.96 5.01 11.48
CA ALA A 68 -4.72 4.24 11.49
C ALA A 68 -3.70 4.87 12.45
N ALA A 69 -2.90 4.01 13.09
CA ALA A 69 -1.76 4.39 13.90
C ALA A 69 -0.60 3.41 13.64
N PRO A 70 0.62 3.89 13.35
CA PRO A 70 1.78 3.02 13.15
C PRO A 70 2.33 2.46 14.46
N ILE A 71 3.21 1.46 14.34
CA ILE A 71 4.11 1.02 15.40
C ILE A 71 5.53 1.41 15.01
N ASN A 72 6.10 2.36 15.74
CA ASN A 72 7.48 2.79 15.55
C ASN A 72 8.40 2.23 16.66
N PRO A 73 9.73 2.13 16.41
CA PRO A 73 10.69 1.80 17.45
C PRO A 73 10.62 2.70 18.69
N ALA A 74 10.25 3.98 18.52
CA ALA A 74 10.06 4.90 19.63
C ALA A 74 8.89 4.51 20.54
N ASP A 75 7.79 4.00 19.99
CA ASP A 75 6.64 3.51 20.76
C ASP A 75 7.06 2.32 21.63
N ILE A 76 7.76 1.36 21.01
CA ILE A 76 8.31 0.18 21.68
C ILE A 76 9.27 0.58 22.81
N ASN A 77 10.20 1.49 22.54
CA ASN A 77 11.15 1.96 23.56
C ASN A 77 10.47 2.74 24.69
N THR A 78 9.36 3.43 24.40
CA THR A 78 8.56 4.15 25.41
C THR A 78 7.85 3.16 26.33
N ILE A 79 7.23 2.11 25.78
CA ILE A 79 6.62 1.02 26.57
C ILE A 79 7.67 0.29 27.43
N GLN A 80 8.89 0.12 26.92
CA GLN A 80 9.99 -0.49 27.66
C GLN A 80 10.60 0.42 28.75
N GLY A 81 10.22 1.69 28.83
CA GLY A 81 10.81 2.66 29.75
C GLY A 81 12.24 3.07 29.39
N LYS A 82 12.65 2.89 28.14
CA LYS A 82 14.01 3.19 27.64
C LYS A 82 14.08 4.46 26.78
N TYR A 83 12.93 5.05 26.48
CA TYR A 83 12.87 6.29 25.69
C TYR A 83 12.98 7.51 26.61
N PRO A 84 13.67 8.60 26.20
CA PRO A 84 13.88 9.77 27.07
C PRO A 84 12.62 10.53 27.49
N VAL A 85 11.49 10.31 26.80
CA VAL A 85 10.22 10.98 27.11
C VAL A 85 9.59 10.33 28.34
N LYS A 86 9.25 11.15 29.35
CA LYS A 86 8.58 10.70 30.57
C LYS A 86 7.08 10.51 30.31
N VAL A 87 6.55 9.36 30.72
CA VAL A 87 5.14 9.01 30.58
C VAL A 87 4.57 8.63 31.94
N ASN A 88 3.38 9.15 32.27
CA ASN A 88 2.65 8.76 33.48
C ASN A 88 1.86 7.49 33.20
N LEU A 89 1.92 6.51 34.11
CA LEU A 89 1.17 5.26 34.03
C LEU A 89 -0.13 5.36 34.84
N PRO A 90 -1.24 4.71 34.41
CA PRO A 90 -1.38 3.94 33.19
C PRO A 90 -1.39 4.82 31.93
N SER A 91 -0.90 4.30 30.81
CA SER A 91 -0.78 5.06 29.56
C SER A 91 -1.29 4.29 28.34
N ILE A 92 -1.67 5.04 27.30
CA ILE A 92 -2.04 4.53 25.98
C ILE A 92 -0.84 4.73 25.07
N PRO A 93 -0.35 3.68 24.38
CA PRO A 93 0.80 3.81 23.50
C PRO A 93 0.45 4.49 22.17
N GLY A 94 1.50 4.83 21.41
CA GLY A 94 1.40 5.41 20.07
C GLY A 94 1.64 6.92 20.06
N ASN A 95 2.60 7.33 19.23
CA ASN A 95 3.00 8.73 19.06
C ASN A 95 2.41 9.42 17.83
N GLU A 96 2.06 8.68 16.78
CA GLU A 96 1.51 9.22 15.54
C GLU A 96 0.30 8.42 15.06
N GLY A 97 -0.48 9.02 14.16
CA GLY A 97 -1.70 8.44 13.62
C GLY A 97 -2.55 9.49 12.90
N VAL A 98 -3.58 8.99 12.23
CA VAL A 98 -4.56 9.81 11.51
C VAL A 98 -5.97 9.42 11.94
N GLY A 99 -6.85 10.41 12.04
CA GLY A 99 -8.25 10.22 12.34
C GLY A 99 -9.16 11.19 11.58
N ILE A 100 -10.46 10.95 11.67
CA ILE A 100 -11.50 11.86 11.21
C ILE A 100 -12.15 12.50 12.44
N VAL A 101 -12.38 13.80 12.38
CA VAL A 101 -13.10 14.53 13.41
C VAL A 101 -14.58 14.18 13.35
N GLU A 102 -15.12 13.63 14.44
CA GLU A 102 -16.55 13.31 14.58
C GLU A 102 -17.31 14.50 15.16
N GLU A 103 -16.73 15.19 16.13
CA GLU A 103 -17.35 16.35 16.80
C GLU A 103 -16.29 17.29 17.39
N VAL A 104 -16.65 18.57 17.55
CA VAL A 104 -15.78 19.60 18.14
C VAL A 104 -16.49 20.32 19.26
N GLY A 105 -15.73 20.66 20.31
CA GLY A 105 -16.22 21.49 21.40
C GLY A 105 -16.51 22.92 20.95
N LYS A 106 -17.38 23.62 21.69
CA LYS A 106 -17.86 24.97 21.37
C LYS A 106 -16.78 26.06 21.26
N GLU A 107 -15.59 25.84 21.78
CA GLU A 107 -14.45 26.78 21.76
C GLU A 107 -13.43 26.45 20.67
N VAL A 108 -13.56 25.32 19.96
CA VAL A 108 -12.74 24.97 18.81
C VAL A 108 -13.09 25.90 17.64
N ARG A 109 -12.08 26.31 16.86
CA ARG A 109 -12.24 27.33 15.79
C ARG A 109 -11.68 26.87 14.45
N GLU A 110 -10.53 26.23 14.44
CA GLU A 110 -9.77 25.89 13.23
C GLU A 110 -10.10 24.49 12.70
N ILE A 111 -10.79 23.68 13.50
CA ILE A 111 -11.12 22.27 13.20
C ILE A 111 -12.63 22.08 13.19
N THR A 112 -13.13 21.32 12.22
CA THR A 112 -14.55 21.01 12.04
C THR A 112 -14.77 19.51 11.85
N ALA A 113 -16.00 19.05 12.10
CA ALA A 113 -16.38 17.66 11.84
C ALA A 113 -16.16 17.28 10.37
N GLY A 114 -15.69 16.07 10.13
CA GLY A 114 -15.30 15.56 8.82
C GLY A 114 -13.84 15.84 8.44
N ASN A 115 -13.14 16.78 9.10
CA ASN A 115 -11.73 17.00 8.79
C ASN A 115 -10.88 15.78 9.12
N LYS A 116 -9.95 15.46 8.23
CA LYS A 116 -8.87 14.50 8.48
C LYS A 116 -7.75 15.18 9.24
N VAL A 117 -7.37 14.61 10.38
CA VAL A 117 -6.40 15.21 11.30
C VAL A 117 -5.30 14.23 11.69
N ILE A 118 -4.12 14.78 11.91
CA ILE A 118 -2.96 14.08 12.48
C ILE A 118 -2.57 14.69 13.82
N LEU A 119 -1.77 13.96 14.61
CA LEU A 119 -1.26 14.43 15.89
C LEU A 119 0.14 15.03 15.72
N THR A 120 0.34 16.24 16.26
CA THR A 120 1.59 17.00 16.11
C THR A 120 2.45 17.03 17.38
N LYS A 121 1.98 16.41 18.47
CA LYS A 121 2.70 16.26 19.72
C LYS A 121 2.82 14.79 20.09
N SER A 122 3.94 14.42 20.69
CA SER A 122 4.20 13.05 21.15
C SER A 122 3.31 12.66 22.34
N VAL A 123 3.22 11.36 22.60
CA VAL A 123 2.58 10.76 23.80
C VAL A 123 1.13 11.21 24.00
N GLN A 124 0.36 11.26 22.91
CA GLN A 124 -1.09 11.49 22.98
C GLN A 124 -1.89 10.18 23.01
N GLY A 125 -1.23 9.04 22.80
CA GLY A 125 -1.84 7.71 22.82
C GLY A 125 -2.75 7.49 21.62
N THR A 126 -2.19 7.01 20.51
CA THR A 126 -2.92 6.83 19.25
C THR A 126 -3.42 5.41 19.03
N TRP A 127 -3.01 4.43 19.85
CA TRP A 127 -3.44 3.03 19.73
C TRP A 127 -4.83 2.81 20.37
N ARG A 128 -5.83 3.48 19.79
CA ARG A 128 -7.24 3.44 20.16
C ARG A 128 -8.11 3.85 18.98
N ASP A 129 -9.36 3.44 18.96
CA ASP A 129 -10.30 3.69 17.85
C ASP A 129 -10.98 5.07 17.92
N ILE A 130 -11.19 5.63 19.11
CA ILE A 130 -11.81 6.93 19.30
C ILE A 130 -11.25 7.65 20.53
N ALA A 131 -11.08 8.96 20.43
CA ALA A 131 -10.39 9.73 21.45
C ALA A 131 -10.79 11.20 21.46
N LEU A 132 -10.68 11.82 22.64
CA LEU A 132 -10.69 13.27 22.78
C LEU A 132 -9.25 13.79 22.74
N PHE A 133 -9.01 14.79 21.89
CA PHE A 133 -7.75 15.52 21.81
C PHE A 133 -8.00 17.02 21.97
N LYS A 134 -6.99 17.76 22.40
CA LYS A 134 -7.03 19.23 22.37
C LYS A 134 -6.77 19.74 20.95
N GLU A 135 -7.44 20.82 20.56
CA GLU A 135 -7.24 21.45 19.25
C GLU A 135 -5.75 21.71 18.94
N ASN A 136 -4.97 22.16 19.93
CA ASN A 136 -3.56 22.50 19.78
C ASN A 136 -2.58 21.32 19.63
N VAL A 137 -3.07 20.07 19.64
CA VAL A 137 -2.26 18.89 19.32
C VAL A 137 -2.60 18.31 17.95
N LEU A 138 -3.62 18.83 17.28
CA LEU A 138 -4.10 18.35 16.00
C LEU A 138 -3.67 19.29 14.87
N LYS A 139 -3.50 18.71 13.68
CA LYS A 139 -3.34 19.47 12.44
C LYS A 139 -4.24 18.85 11.38
N VAL A 140 -5.04 19.68 10.71
CA VAL A 140 -5.82 19.29 9.54
C VAL A 140 -4.86 18.99 8.38
N VAL A 141 -5.08 17.87 7.71
CA VAL A 141 -4.32 17.46 6.52
C VAL A 141 -5.28 17.34 5.32
N PRO A 142 -4.80 17.55 4.08
CA PRO A 142 -5.63 17.48 2.89
C PRO A 142 -6.26 16.10 2.69
N ASP A 143 -7.48 16.05 2.15
CA ASP A 143 -8.23 14.81 1.93
C ASP A 143 -7.57 13.90 0.90
N GLU A 144 -6.77 14.48 -0.01
CA GLU A 144 -6.00 13.78 -1.04
C GLU A 144 -4.90 12.88 -0.45
N LEU A 145 -4.38 13.24 0.74
CA LEU A 145 -3.31 12.48 1.39
C LEU A 145 -3.81 11.09 1.81
N GLY A 146 -3.17 10.01 1.34
CA GLY A 146 -3.59 8.66 1.71
C GLY A 146 -3.56 8.42 3.24
N ILE A 147 -4.34 7.43 3.71
CA ILE A 147 -4.46 7.12 5.14
C ILE A 147 -3.08 6.79 5.74
N VAL A 148 -2.27 6.02 5.03
CA VAL A 148 -0.96 5.54 5.52
C VAL A 148 0.05 6.68 5.52
N GLU A 149 0.08 7.47 4.46
CA GLU A 149 0.90 8.68 4.35
C GLU A 149 0.59 9.62 5.51
N ALA A 150 -0.69 9.90 5.77
CA ALA A 150 -1.12 10.73 6.87
C ALA A 150 -0.77 10.13 8.24
N ALA A 151 -0.97 8.81 8.43
CA ALA A 151 -0.70 8.13 9.70
C ALA A 151 0.79 8.12 10.08
N THR A 152 1.69 8.15 9.08
CA THR A 152 3.15 8.05 9.26
C THR A 152 3.88 9.38 9.05
N LEU A 153 3.13 10.48 8.85
CA LEU A 153 3.65 11.76 8.38
C LEU A 153 4.62 12.43 9.38
N THR A 154 4.30 12.36 10.67
CA THR A 154 4.88 13.24 11.70
C THR A 154 6.22 12.79 12.24
N VAL A 155 6.59 11.52 12.04
CA VAL A 155 7.86 10.96 12.54
C VAL A 155 8.85 10.73 11.41
N ASN A 156 8.63 9.73 10.56
CA ASN A 156 9.68 9.26 9.64
C ASN A 156 10.00 10.24 8.50
N PRO A 157 9.02 10.79 7.76
CA PRO A 157 9.28 11.80 6.72
C PRO A 157 9.87 13.09 7.29
N CYS A 158 9.37 13.55 8.44
CA CYS A 158 9.89 14.73 9.13
C CYS A 158 11.35 14.55 9.54
N THR A 159 11.68 13.41 10.14
CA THR A 159 13.06 13.06 10.53
C THR A 159 13.99 13.07 9.31
N ALA A 160 13.59 12.39 8.23
CA ALA A 160 14.36 12.34 7.00
C ALA A 160 14.60 13.74 6.42
N TYR A 161 13.55 14.56 6.31
CA TYR A 161 13.65 15.93 5.80
C TYR A 161 14.64 16.76 6.63
N ARG A 162 14.46 16.80 7.96
CA ARG A 162 15.31 17.63 8.84
C ARG A 162 16.77 17.22 8.78
N MET A 163 17.06 15.93 8.77
CA MET A 163 18.45 15.47 8.65
C MET A 163 19.11 15.90 7.33
N LEU A 164 18.36 15.92 6.23
CA LEU A 164 18.84 16.35 4.92
C LEU A 164 19.01 17.87 4.81
N MET A 165 18.31 18.65 5.63
CA MET A 165 18.28 20.11 5.54
C MET A 165 19.13 20.82 6.58
N ASP A 166 19.14 20.35 7.83
CA ASP A 166 19.61 21.16 8.95
C ASP A 166 21.12 21.05 9.18
N PHE A 167 21.73 19.93 8.79
CA PHE A 167 23.15 19.67 9.06
C PHE A 167 24.04 20.02 7.88
N GLN A 168 23.72 19.47 6.71
CA GLN A 168 24.36 19.79 5.45
C GLN A 168 23.23 19.94 4.43
N PRO A 169 22.66 21.15 4.25
CA PRO A 169 21.58 21.36 3.30
C PRO A 169 21.97 20.76 1.95
N VAL A 170 21.31 19.66 1.60
CA VAL A 170 21.65 18.92 0.39
C VAL A 170 21.17 19.72 -0.82
N LYS A 171 22.02 19.78 -1.84
CA LYS A 171 21.79 20.52 -3.08
C LYS A 171 22.47 19.75 -4.22
N ASP A 172 22.25 20.20 -5.44
CA ASP A 172 22.87 19.63 -6.63
C ASP A 172 24.38 19.43 -6.46
N GLY A 173 24.84 18.23 -6.82
CA GLY A 173 26.24 17.83 -6.69
C GLY A 173 26.64 17.22 -5.34
N HIS A 174 25.80 17.32 -4.30
CA HIS A 174 26.03 16.57 -3.05
C HIS A 174 25.60 15.10 -3.19
N VAL A 175 26.26 14.23 -2.42
CA VAL A 175 25.91 12.81 -2.32
C VAL A 175 25.61 12.48 -0.86
N VAL A 176 24.50 11.79 -0.62
CA VAL A 176 24.11 11.30 0.72
C VAL A 176 24.42 9.80 0.81
N ILE A 177 24.97 9.34 1.92
CA ILE A 177 25.07 7.91 2.24
C ILE A 177 24.25 7.61 3.49
N GLN A 178 23.56 6.47 3.54
CA GLN A 178 22.83 6.07 4.74
C GLN A 178 22.91 4.58 4.99
N ASN A 179 22.80 4.17 6.25
CA ASN A 179 22.56 2.78 6.64
C ASN A 179 21.12 2.57 7.13
N GLY A 180 20.68 1.32 7.16
CA GLY A 180 19.29 0.99 7.49
C GLY A 180 18.31 1.50 6.42
N ALA A 181 18.73 1.50 5.15
CA ALA A 181 17.99 2.13 4.07
C ALA A 181 16.59 1.54 3.80
N ASN A 182 16.35 0.27 4.19
CA ASN A 182 15.03 -0.34 4.11
C ASN A 182 14.08 0.08 5.25
N SER A 183 14.53 0.85 6.25
CA SER A 183 13.65 1.39 7.29
C SER A 183 12.68 2.43 6.71
N ALA A 184 11.57 2.70 7.38
CA ALA A 184 10.61 3.72 6.96
C ALA A 184 11.29 5.10 6.78
N CYS A 185 12.13 5.51 7.73
CA CYS A 185 12.92 6.75 7.61
C CYS A 185 13.90 6.68 6.42
N GLY A 186 14.60 5.56 6.23
CA GLY A 186 15.56 5.40 5.13
C GLY A 186 14.91 5.44 3.75
N GLN A 187 13.73 4.86 3.59
CA GLN A 187 12.93 4.96 2.36
C GLN A 187 12.47 6.41 2.10
N ASN A 188 12.13 7.17 3.15
CA ASN A 188 11.82 8.60 3.02
C ASN A 188 13.06 9.41 2.59
N VAL A 189 14.25 9.11 3.12
CA VAL A 189 15.51 9.74 2.66
C VAL A 189 15.73 9.50 1.17
N ILE A 190 15.52 8.28 0.68
CA ILE A 190 15.67 7.94 -0.75
C ILE A 190 14.73 8.80 -1.61
N GLN A 191 13.44 8.82 -1.25
CA GLN A 191 12.42 9.51 -2.03
C GLN A 191 12.58 11.03 -1.99
N ILE A 192 12.93 11.61 -0.84
CA ILE A 192 13.23 13.04 -0.72
C ILE A 192 14.46 13.40 -1.56
N CYS A 193 15.53 12.59 -1.49
CA CYS A 193 16.70 12.79 -2.34
C CYS A 193 16.33 12.75 -3.84
N LYS A 194 15.50 11.78 -4.26
CA LYS A 194 14.98 11.69 -5.64
C LYS A 194 14.22 12.94 -6.04
N ALA A 195 13.30 13.41 -5.20
CA ALA A 195 12.50 14.61 -5.44
C ALA A 195 13.36 15.87 -5.53
N TRP A 196 14.50 15.90 -4.85
CA TRP A 196 15.45 17.01 -4.88
C TRP A 196 16.60 16.84 -5.88
N GLY A 197 16.62 15.77 -6.68
CA GLY A 197 17.69 15.51 -7.64
C GLY A 197 19.05 15.14 -7.01
N VAL A 198 19.06 14.75 -5.73
CA VAL A 198 20.27 14.43 -4.96
C VAL A 198 20.61 12.95 -5.08
N LYS A 199 21.85 12.65 -5.45
CA LYS A 199 22.35 11.26 -5.53
C LYS A 199 22.51 10.67 -4.13
N ASN A 200 22.20 9.39 -3.98
CA ASN A 200 22.20 8.73 -2.68
C ASN A 200 22.68 7.26 -2.73
N ILE A 201 23.41 6.86 -1.68
CA ILE A 201 24.01 5.52 -1.51
C ILE A 201 23.37 4.87 -0.28
N ASN A 202 22.80 3.69 -0.47
CA ASN A 202 21.87 3.09 0.49
C ASN A 202 22.37 1.74 0.97
N ILE A 203 22.73 1.67 2.25
CA ILE A 203 23.29 0.47 2.84
C ILE A 203 22.19 -0.37 3.50
N VAL A 204 22.09 -1.62 3.07
CA VAL A 204 21.13 -2.61 3.58
C VAL A 204 21.85 -3.82 4.19
N ARG A 205 21.15 -4.53 5.07
CA ARG A 205 21.66 -5.81 5.61
C ARG A 205 21.50 -6.91 4.57
N ASN A 206 22.50 -7.78 4.48
CA ASN A 206 22.45 -8.97 3.63
C ASN A 206 21.24 -9.86 4.02
N ARG A 207 20.59 -10.49 3.03
CA ARG A 207 19.36 -11.28 3.17
C ARG A 207 19.12 -12.18 1.95
N PRO A 208 18.32 -13.26 2.07
CA PRO A 208 18.00 -14.14 0.94
C PRO A 208 17.39 -13.40 -0.27
N GLU A 209 16.52 -12.42 -0.02
CA GLU A 209 15.80 -11.64 -1.05
C GLU A 209 16.51 -10.30 -1.36
N ILE A 210 17.85 -10.29 -1.39
CA ILE A 210 18.62 -9.03 -1.48
C ILE A 210 18.40 -8.29 -2.80
N GLU A 211 18.31 -9.01 -3.93
CA GLU A 211 18.14 -8.37 -5.24
C GLU A 211 16.73 -7.78 -5.41
N GLU A 212 15.69 -8.44 -4.89
CA GLU A 212 14.33 -7.88 -4.84
C GLU A 212 14.30 -6.58 -4.02
N LEU A 213 14.98 -6.57 -2.86
CA LEU A 213 15.09 -5.37 -2.04
C LEU A 213 15.85 -4.25 -2.77
N LYS A 214 16.97 -4.57 -3.44
CA LYS A 214 17.75 -3.58 -4.20
C LYS A 214 16.89 -2.95 -5.29
N ASN A 215 16.19 -3.76 -6.08
CA ASN A 215 15.28 -3.30 -7.13
C ASN A 215 14.17 -2.40 -6.56
N TYR A 216 13.55 -2.82 -5.44
CA TYR A 216 12.53 -2.02 -4.77
C TYR A 216 13.06 -0.64 -4.34
N LEU A 217 14.21 -0.57 -3.68
CA LEU A 217 14.79 0.71 -3.24
C LEU A 217 15.24 1.57 -4.43
N GLN A 218 15.69 0.97 -5.53
CA GLN A 218 15.99 1.69 -6.78
C GLN A 218 14.74 2.30 -7.40
N CYS A 219 13.60 1.58 -7.40
CA CYS A 219 12.31 2.15 -7.84
C CYS A 219 11.91 3.38 -7.01
N LEU A 220 12.19 3.36 -5.70
CA LEU A 220 11.99 4.52 -4.82
C LEU A 220 12.93 5.70 -5.11
N GLY A 221 14.01 5.50 -5.88
CA GLY A 221 14.96 6.54 -6.26
C GLY A 221 16.39 6.35 -5.76
N ALA A 222 16.74 5.16 -5.28
CA ALA A 222 18.11 4.89 -4.83
C ALA A 222 19.09 4.95 -6.01
N THR A 223 20.19 5.72 -5.88
CA THR A 223 21.25 5.73 -6.91
C THR A 223 22.09 4.47 -6.84
N TYR A 224 22.52 4.10 -5.62
CA TYR A 224 23.17 2.82 -5.34
C TYR A 224 22.53 2.17 -4.12
N VAL A 225 22.40 0.84 -4.17
CA VAL A 225 22.01 0.01 -3.03
C VAL A 225 23.07 -1.05 -2.84
N LEU A 226 23.71 -1.05 -1.68
CA LEU A 226 24.81 -1.94 -1.36
C LEU A 226 24.53 -2.65 -0.03
N THR A 227 24.97 -3.89 0.09
CA THR A 227 25.14 -4.54 1.38
C THR A 227 26.36 -3.96 2.11
N GLU A 228 26.46 -4.23 3.41
CA GLU A 228 27.64 -3.83 4.18
C GLU A 228 28.94 -4.43 3.64
N ASP A 229 28.90 -5.65 3.11
CA ASP A 229 30.09 -6.31 2.54
C ASP A 229 30.44 -5.74 1.16
N GLU A 230 29.45 -5.44 0.31
CA GLU A 230 29.67 -4.77 -0.98
C GLU A 230 30.24 -3.35 -0.80
N LEU A 231 29.82 -2.63 0.25
CA LEU A 231 30.38 -1.31 0.55
C LEU A 231 31.89 -1.37 0.81
N ARG A 232 32.39 -2.41 1.50
CA ARG A 232 33.82 -2.53 1.85
C ARG A 232 34.71 -2.72 0.62
N SER A 233 34.22 -3.43 -0.39
CA SER A 233 34.97 -3.79 -1.60
C SER A 233 34.62 -2.93 -2.81
N THR A 234 33.70 -1.97 -2.67
CA THR A 234 33.23 -1.15 -3.79
C THR A 234 34.33 -0.30 -4.42
N ASN A 235 34.33 -0.24 -5.76
CA ASN A 235 35.21 0.64 -6.53
C ASN A 235 34.49 1.89 -7.07
N ILE A 236 33.19 2.09 -6.79
CA ILE A 236 32.40 3.20 -7.36
C ILE A 236 33.02 4.59 -7.14
N PHE A 237 33.74 4.78 -6.03
CA PHE A 237 34.45 6.03 -5.73
C PHE A 237 35.82 6.15 -6.40
N LYS A 238 36.52 5.02 -6.59
CA LYS A 238 37.83 5.00 -7.27
C LYS A 238 37.66 5.20 -8.77
N ASP A 239 36.64 4.55 -9.32
CA ASP A 239 36.26 4.60 -10.73
C ASP A 239 35.50 5.89 -11.09
N LYS A 240 35.28 6.78 -10.11
CA LYS A 240 34.59 8.06 -10.26
C LYS A 240 33.18 7.95 -10.85
N LEU A 241 32.50 6.84 -10.57
CA LEU A 241 31.09 6.66 -10.96
C LEU A 241 30.16 7.55 -10.11
N ILE A 242 30.59 7.87 -8.89
CA ILE A 242 29.92 8.79 -7.98
C ILE A 242 30.92 9.51 -7.07
N GLU A 243 30.62 10.77 -6.75
CA GLU A 243 31.40 11.54 -5.78
C GLU A 243 31.27 10.95 -4.37
N LYS A 244 32.29 11.23 -3.54
CA LYS A 244 32.23 10.82 -2.12
C LYS A 244 31.13 11.56 -1.37
N PRO A 245 30.39 10.89 -0.48
CA PRO A 245 29.29 11.50 0.25
C PRO A 245 29.72 12.66 1.14
N THR A 246 28.91 13.71 1.14
CA THR A 246 29.06 14.92 1.97
C THR A 246 28.33 14.77 3.30
N LEU A 247 27.29 13.94 3.33
CA LEU A 247 26.42 13.68 4.47
C LEU A 247 26.21 12.18 4.62
N ALA A 248 26.35 11.67 5.86
CA ALA A 248 26.05 10.31 6.24
C ALA A 248 24.92 10.26 7.27
N LEU A 249 23.92 9.40 7.06
CA LEU A 249 22.78 9.22 7.98
C LEU A 249 22.85 7.84 8.61
N ASN A 250 23.00 7.80 9.94
CA ASN A 250 23.22 6.58 10.71
C ASN A 250 22.04 6.27 11.64
N CYS A 251 21.51 5.05 11.56
CA CYS A 251 20.58 4.50 12.55
C CYS A 251 20.99 3.15 13.12
N VAL A 252 22.12 2.58 12.67
CA VAL A 252 22.56 1.25 13.10
C VAL A 252 23.52 1.34 14.28
N GLY A 253 24.61 2.10 14.15
CA GLY A 253 25.72 2.09 15.11
C GLY A 253 26.83 1.09 14.74
N GLY A 254 27.77 0.87 15.67
CA GLY A 254 28.79 -0.18 15.55
C GLY A 254 29.63 -0.14 14.28
N LYS A 255 30.03 -1.32 13.80
CA LYS A 255 30.85 -1.48 12.57
C LYS A 255 30.20 -0.87 11.33
N SER A 256 28.87 -0.95 11.22
CA SER A 256 28.11 -0.38 10.09
C SER A 256 28.36 1.13 9.95
N SER A 257 28.29 1.85 11.07
CA SER A 257 28.57 3.29 11.10
C SER A 257 30.03 3.61 10.73
N LEU A 258 30.97 2.78 11.17
CA LEU A 258 32.40 2.95 10.88
C LEU A 258 32.71 2.74 9.39
N GLU A 259 32.10 1.74 8.74
CA GLU A 259 32.29 1.53 7.30
C GLU A 259 31.78 2.72 6.49
N MET A 260 30.56 3.19 6.79
CA MET A 260 29.98 4.36 6.11
C MET A 260 30.85 5.62 6.25
N LEU A 261 31.41 5.86 7.45
CA LEU A 261 32.32 6.98 7.72
C LEU A 261 33.58 6.98 6.83
N ARG A 262 34.11 5.81 6.47
CA ARG A 262 35.34 5.72 5.65
C ARG A 262 35.16 6.37 4.28
N HIS A 263 33.94 6.36 3.76
CA HIS A 263 33.61 6.89 2.44
C HIS A 263 33.29 8.39 2.43
N LEU A 264 33.01 9.02 3.57
CA LEU A 264 32.77 10.46 3.65
C LEU A 264 33.92 11.27 3.04
N GLN A 265 33.60 12.35 2.34
CA GLN A 265 34.59 13.32 1.86
C GLN A 265 35.22 14.10 3.03
N HIS A 266 36.28 14.86 2.75
CA HIS A 266 36.86 15.78 3.72
C HIS A 266 35.82 16.83 4.15
N SER A 267 35.73 17.14 5.45
CA SER A 267 34.70 18.00 6.04
C SER A 267 33.25 17.49 5.90
N GLY A 268 33.07 16.19 5.63
CA GLY A 268 31.75 15.55 5.63
C GLY A 268 31.13 15.47 7.02
N LYS A 269 29.80 15.34 7.07
CA LYS A 269 29.03 15.27 8.31
C LYS A 269 28.36 13.91 8.47
N MET A 270 28.31 13.38 9.68
CA MET A 270 27.52 12.19 10.02
C MET A 270 26.47 12.54 11.08
N VAL A 271 25.22 12.21 10.80
CA VAL A 271 24.07 12.42 11.69
C VAL A 271 23.55 11.08 12.16
N THR A 272 23.49 10.87 13.47
CA THR A 272 22.94 9.66 14.09
C THR A 272 21.56 9.95 14.66
N TYR A 273 20.54 9.22 14.20
CA TYR A 273 19.14 9.39 14.63
C TYR A 273 18.54 8.12 15.27
N GLY A 274 19.32 7.03 15.32
CA GLY A 274 18.93 5.76 15.91
C GLY A 274 20.12 4.86 16.21
N GLY A 275 19.88 3.74 16.89
CA GLY A 275 20.91 2.78 17.29
C GLY A 275 20.40 1.35 17.32
N MET A 276 19.97 0.84 16.16
CA MET A 276 19.30 -0.46 16.05
C MET A 276 20.18 -1.64 16.45
N SER A 277 21.52 -1.56 16.31
CA SER A 277 22.42 -2.61 16.78
C SER A 277 22.65 -2.59 18.29
N ARG A 278 22.28 -1.49 18.96
CA ARG A 278 22.64 -1.17 20.36
C ARG A 278 24.14 -1.10 20.62
N GLU A 279 24.96 -1.16 19.58
CA GLU A 279 26.40 -0.91 19.68
C GLU A 279 26.67 0.59 19.61
N PRO A 280 27.62 1.11 20.40
CA PRO A 280 28.00 2.52 20.32
C PRO A 280 28.58 2.87 18.95
N VAL A 281 28.45 4.13 18.56
CA VAL A 281 29.17 4.68 17.42
C VAL A 281 30.63 4.88 17.84
N SER A 282 31.57 4.30 17.10
CA SER A 282 33.01 4.42 17.35
C SER A 282 33.67 5.21 16.21
N ILE A 283 34.35 6.30 16.56
CA ILE A 283 34.94 7.24 15.59
C ILE A 283 36.46 7.23 15.75
N PRO A 284 37.23 6.89 14.70
CA PRO A 284 38.69 6.96 14.75
C PRO A 284 39.19 8.39 14.92
N THR A 285 40.23 8.60 15.74
CA THR A 285 40.87 9.92 15.92
C THR A 285 41.31 10.55 14.59
N SER A 286 41.78 9.72 13.65
CA SER A 286 42.17 10.15 12.29
C SER A 286 41.03 10.78 11.49
N ALA A 287 39.77 10.40 11.77
CA ALA A 287 38.61 10.96 11.10
C ALA A 287 38.37 12.44 11.51
N PHE A 288 38.65 12.78 12.77
CA PHE A 288 38.62 14.17 13.23
C PHE A 288 39.79 14.96 12.64
N ILE A 289 41.02 14.45 12.80
CA ILE A 289 42.23 15.23 12.52
C ILE A 289 42.49 15.38 11.01
N PHE A 290 42.43 14.28 10.25
CA PHE A 290 42.89 14.27 8.86
C PHE A 290 41.75 14.39 7.84
N LYS A 291 40.52 14.03 8.22
CA LYS A 291 39.32 14.18 7.38
C LYS A 291 38.42 15.35 7.80
N ASN A 292 38.69 16.01 8.93
CA ASN A 292 37.88 17.10 9.47
C ASN A 292 36.38 16.76 9.56
N LEU A 293 36.02 15.50 9.88
CA LEU A 293 34.62 15.09 9.92
C LEU A 293 33.90 15.65 11.14
N SER A 294 32.61 15.94 10.99
CA SER A 294 31.72 16.39 12.07
C SER A 294 30.62 15.35 12.36
N PHE A 295 30.22 15.24 13.63
CA PHE A 295 29.30 14.21 14.11
C PHE A 295 28.19 14.82 14.93
N TYR A 296 26.95 14.41 14.67
CA TYR A 296 25.76 14.98 15.28
C TYR A 296 24.79 13.88 15.70
N GLY A 297 23.99 14.15 16.73
CA GLY A 297 22.75 13.44 17.00
C GLY A 297 21.57 14.23 16.45
N PHE A 298 20.51 13.54 16.01
CA PHE A 298 19.25 14.17 15.66
C PHE A 298 18.09 13.50 16.41
N TRP A 299 17.23 14.33 17.02
CA TRP A 299 16.04 13.88 17.73
C TRP A 299 14.85 14.75 17.35
N MET A 300 13.88 14.17 16.63
CA MET A 300 12.70 14.87 16.12
C MET A 300 11.87 15.54 17.22
N THR A 301 11.77 14.92 18.41
CA THR A 301 11.05 15.51 19.55
C THR A 301 11.73 16.79 20.04
N ALA A 302 13.06 16.79 20.21
CA ALA A 302 13.80 17.99 20.60
C ALA A 302 13.68 19.10 19.54
N TRP A 303 13.80 18.75 18.26
CA TRP A 303 13.59 19.71 17.18
C TRP A 303 12.18 20.33 17.24
N ASN A 304 11.16 19.53 17.51
CA ASN A 304 9.79 20.02 17.68
C ASN A 304 9.59 20.89 18.94
N GLU A 305 10.43 20.80 19.95
CA GLU A 305 10.34 21.67 21.13
C GLU A 305 10.94 23.06 20.84
N GLU A 306 12.01 23.12 20.05
CA GLU A 306 12.73 24.36 19.73
C GLU A 306 12.19 25.09 18.50
N ALA A 307 11.73 24.36 17.48
CA ALA A 307 11.35 24.94 16.20
C ALA A 307 10.10 25.83 16.30
N THR A 308 10.13 26.94 15.56
CA THR A 308 9.00 27.87 15.46
C THR A 308 7.82 27.24 14.71
N PRO A 309 6.58 27.74 14.93
CA PRO A 309 5.43 27.31 14.14
C PRO A 309 5.63 27.47 12.62
N VAL A 310 6.40 28.47 12.19
CA VAL A 310 6.71 28.72 10.77
C VAL A 310 7.56 27.60 10.19
N GLU A 311 8.63 27.18 10.88
CA GLU A 311 9.52 26.11 10.43
C GLU A 311 8.81 24.75 10.40
N LYS A 312 7.98 24.48 11.41
CA LYS A 312 7.12 23.29 11.47
C LYS A 312 6.14 23.26 10.31
N ASN A 313 5.42 24.37 10.06
CA ASN A 313 4.47 24.43 8.96
C ASN A 313 5.15 24.33 7.60
N LYS A 314 6.34 24.94 7.43
CA LYS A 314 7.13 24.77 6.21
C LYS A 314 7.49 23.31 5.95
N MET A 315 8.00 22.60 6.97
CA MET A 315 8.29 21.16 6.88
C MET A 315 7.09 20.37 6.40
N MET A 316 5.97 20.55 7.10
CA MET A 316 4.76 19.78 6.87
C MET A 316 4.21 20.05 5.48
N ASN A 317 4.17 21.31 5.06
CA ASN A 317 3.67 21.69 3.74
C ASN A 317 4.55 21.13 2.62
N ASP A 318 5.88 21.19 2.75
CA ASP A 318 6.78 20.64 1.74
C ASP A 318 6.63 19.12 1.63
N ILE A 319 6.54 18.40 2.76
CA ILE A 319 6.35 16.95 2.76
C ILE A 319 4.98 16.56 2.22
N ILE A 320 3.91 17.21 2.68
CA ILE A 320 2.55 16.97 2.19
C ILE A 320 2.49 17.22 0.68
N SER A 321 3.06 18.32 0.20
CA SER A 321 3.12 18.62 -1.23
C SER A 321 3.81 17.50 -2.02
N MET A 322 4.97 17.02 -1.54
CA MET A 322 5.66 15.90 -2.17
C MET A 322 4.84 14.60 -2.14
N MET A 323 4.10 14.32 -1.06
CA MET A 323 3.23 13.15 -0.97
C MET A 323 2.00 13.26 -1.88
N THR A 324 1.38 14.44 -1.98
CA THR A 324 0.19 14.66 -2.83
C THR A 324 0.50 14.70 -4.31
N CYS A 325 1.75 15.02 -4.69
CA CYS A 325 2.21 14.98 -6.08
C CYS A 325 2.84 13.63 -6.47
N ASP A 326 2.62 12.57 -5.69
CA ASP A 326 3.18 11.22 -5.88
C ASP A 326 4.72 11.14 -5.93
N ASN A 327 5.43 12.16 -5.41
CA ASN A 327 6.89 12.17 -5.33
C ASN A 327 7.42 11.37 -4.13
N ILE A 328 6.62 11.24 -3.07
CA ILE A 328 6.93 10.43 -1.89
C ILE A 328 5.72 9.54 -1.57
N LYS A 329 5.94 8.23 -1.53
CA LYS A 329 4.94 7.22 -1.18
C LYS A 329 5.16 6.73 0.25
N GLY A 330 4.07 6.34 0.91
CA GLY A 330 4.13 5.68 2.21
C GLY A 330 4.91 4.35 2.13
N PRO A 331 5.46 3.86 3.26
CA PRO A 331 6.17 2.59 3.26
C PRO A 331 5.22 1.42 2.99
N ILE A 332 5.77 0.30 2.50
CA ILE A 332 5.06 -0.99 2.50
C ILE A 332 4.63 -1.31 3.94
N HIS A 333 3.36 -1.63 4.11
CA HIS A 333 2.73 -1.80 5.41
C HIS A 333 1.71 -2.94 5.37
N LYS A 334 1.32 -3.41 6.57
CA LYS A 334 0.16 -4.27 6.77
C LYS A 334 -0.77 -3.60 7.76
N MET A 335 -2.03 -3.48 7.38
CA MET A 335 -3.08 -3.04 8.28
C MET A 335 -3.43 -4.22 9.21
N VAL A 336 -3.25 -4.02 10.51
CA VAL A 336 -3.58 -5.00 11.55
C VAL A 336 -4.70 -4.42 12.40
N LYS A 337 -5.72 -5.22 12.69
CA LYS A 337 -6.81 -4.78 13.57
C LYS A 337 -6.28 -4.53 14.98
N LEU A 338 -6.90 -3.60 15.70
CA LEU A 338 -6.47 -3.25 17.06
C LEU A 338 -6.55 -4.46 18.02
N GLU A 339 -7.49 -5.36 17.80
CA GLU A 339 -7.66 -6.59 18.57
C GLU A 339 -6.53 -7.60 18.33
N ASP A 340 -5.88 -7.55 17.15
CA ASP A 340 -4.78 -8.43 16.74
C ASP A 340 -3.40 -7.81 17.06
N TYR A 341 -3.34 -6.86 18.00
CA TYR A 341 -2.15 -6.06 18.30
C TYR A 341 -0.91 -6.87 18.65
N GLN A 342 -1.05 -8.07 19.23
CA GLN A 342 0.10 -8.92 19.56
C GLN A 342 0.87 -9.33 18.30
N GLU A 343 0.18 -9.50 17.16
CA GLU A 343 0.84 -9.79 15.89
C GLU A 343 1.71 -8.60 15.45
N ALA A 344 1.14 -7.39 15.47
CA ALA A 344 1.84 -6.18 15.07
C ALA A 344 3.04 -5.86 15.99
N ILE A 345 2.86 -5.95 17.31
CA ILE A 345 3.93 -5.77 18.29
C ILE A 345 5.01 -6.86 18.13
N GLY A 346 4.61 -8.12 17.94
CA GLY A 346 5.52 -9.23 17.76
C GLY A 346 6.40 -9.05 16.52
N ASN A 347 5.81 -8.62 15.41
CA ASN A 347 6.53 -8.31 14.18
C ASN A 347 7.49 -7.12 14.37
N ALA A 348 7.07 -6.06 15.06
CA ALA A 348 7.90 -4.89 15.35
C ALA A 348 9.10 -5.20 16.28
N LEU A 349 8.98 -6.21 17.14
CA LEU A 349 10.05 -6.66 18.05
C LEU A 349 11.00 -7.68 17.39
N SER A 350 10.63 -8.27 16.27
CA SER A 350 11.43 -9.33 15.65
C SER A 350 12.81 -8.80 15.18
N PRO A 351 13.93 -9.42 15.60
CA PRO A 351 15.25 -9.06 15.11
C PRO A 351 15.41 -9.36 13.62
N GLN A 352 14.57 -10.26 13.09
CA GLN A 352 14.48 -10.63 11.69
C GLN A 352 13.57 -9.68 10.91
N GLY A 353 13.67 -8.36 11.10
CA GLY A 353 12.95 -7.31 10.33
C GLY A 353 13.27 -7.29 8.82
N PHE A 354 13.21 -8.45 8.19
CA PHE A 354 13.36 -8.79 6.79
C PHE A 354 12.03 -8.67 6.07
N THR A 355 10.92 -8.94 6.77
CA THR A 355 9.57 -8.88 6.22
C THR A 355 8.95 -7.51 6.46
N GLY A 356 9.12 -6.58 5.51
CA GLY A 356 7.99 -5.71 5.21
C GLY A 356 6.81 -6.63 4.92
N CYS A 357 5.70 -6.49 5.63
CA CYS A 357 4.58 -7.40 5.41
C CYS A 357 4.17 -7.34 3.94
N LYS A 358 4.10 -8.52 3.29
CA LYS A 358 3.56 -8.68 1.95
C LYS A 358 2.17 -8.05 1.92
N GLY A 359 1.97 -7.13 0.99
CA GLY A 359 0.82 -6.24 0.89
C GLY A 359 -0.50 -6.97 0.66
N CYS A 360 -1.07 -7.52 1.72
CA CYS A 360 -2.49 -7.82 1.78
C CYS A 360 -3.15 -6.66 2.53
N CYS A 361 -3.53 -5.62 1.77
CA CYS A 361 -4.53 -4.68 2.25
C CYS A 361 -5.82 -5.48 2.40
N LEU A 362 -6.20 -5.84 3.62
CA LEU A 362 -7.53 -6.38 3.88
C LEU A 362 -8.49 -5.19 3.97
N PRO A 363 -9.69 -5.29 3.39
CA PRO A 363 -10.68 -4.24 3.54
C PRO A 363 -11.08 -4.08 5.02
N SER A 364 -11.35 -2.84 5.44
CA SER A 364 -11.92 -2.56 6.76
C SER A 364 -13.33 -3.17 6.87
N LEU A 365 -13.56 -4.02 7.87
CA LEU A 365 -14.88 -4.62 8.10
C LEU A 365 -15.77 -3.70 8.97
N PRO A 366 -17.09 -3.64 8.72
CA PRO A 366 -17.83 -4.34 7.67
C PRO A 366 -17.54 -3.78 6.28
N HIS A 367 -17.45 -4.66 5.28
CA HIS A 367 -17.13 -4.32 3.90
C HIS A 367 -18.15 -4.93 2.92
N VAL A 368 -18.53 -4.18 1.90
CA VAL A 368 -19.26 -4.73 0.74
C VAL A 368 -18.24 -5.42 -0.17
N PRO A 369 -18.39 -6.69 -0.55
CA PRO A 369 -17.39 -7.35 -1.39
C PRO A 369 -17.43 -6.87 -2.85
N GLY A 370 -16.40 -7.25 -3.61
CA GLY A 370 -16.26 -6.96 -5.04
C GLY A 370 -15.22 -5.88 -5.36
N ASP A 371 -14.30 -6.20 -6.26
CA ASP A 371 -13.17 -5.33 -6.66
C ASP A 371 -13.28 -4.79 -8.08
N GLU A 372 -14.20 -5.32 -8.88
CA GLU A 372 -14.43 -4.91 -10.27
C GLU A 372 -15.93 -4.78 -10.52
N GLY A 373 -16.29 -3.89 -11.44
CA GLY A 373 -17.68 -3.69 -11.82
C GLY A 373 -17.85 -2.56 -12.82
N VAL A 374 -18.96 -2.62 -13.54
CA VAL A 374 -19.43 -1.60 -14.47
C VAL A 374 -20.73 -1.00 -13.93
N GLY A 375 -20.91 0.30 -14.09
CA GLY A 375 -22.13 0.99 -13.73
C GLY A 375 -22.39 2.23 -14.58
N GLU A 376 -23.52 2.87 -14.33
CA GLU A 376 -23.86 4.16 -14.93
C GLU A 376 -23.92 5.23 -13.84
N VAL A 377 -23.37 6.40 -14.13
CA VAL A 377 -23.39 7.52 -13.17
C VAL A 377 -24.81 8.04 -13.04
N VAL A 378 -25.43 7.85 -11.89
CA VAL A 378 -26.81 8.31 -11.62
C VAL A 378 -26.84 9.74 -11.06
N GLU A 379 -25.85 10.09 -10.24
CA GLU A 379 -25.73 11.38 -9.56
C GLU A 379 -24.25 11.75 -9.40
N ILE A 380 -23.95 13.05 -9.35
CA ILE A 380 -22.59 13.56 -9.09
C ILE A 380 -22.60 14.56 -7.93
N GLY A 381 -21.55 14.53 -7.12
CA GLY A 381 -21.34 15.53 -6.07
C GLY A 381 -20.98 16.90 -6.63
N ARG A 382 -21.15 17.95 -5.83
CA ARG A 382 -20.97 19.36 -6.24
C ARG A 382 -19.57 19.68 -6.82
N ASN A 383 -18.54 18.93 -6.40
CA ASN A 383 -17.15 19.15 -6.80
C ASN A 383 -16.64 18.17 -7.85
N VAL A 384 -17.48 17.23 -8.31
CA VAL A 384 -17.10 16.27 -9.36
C VAL A 384 -17.13 16.95 -10.72
N CYS A 385 -16.04 16.86 -11.47
CA CYS A 385 -15.88 17.53 -12.76
C CYS A 385 -15.48 16.59 -13.90
N ALA A 386 -14.92 15.42 -13.60
CA ALA A 386 -14.40 14.49 -14.59
C ALA A 386 -15.50 13.67 -15.31
N VAL A 387 -16.70 13.54 -14.71
CA VAL A 387 -17.79 12.72 -15.23
C VAL A 387 -19.16 13.40 -15.11
N LYS A 388 -20.12 12.96 -15.92
CA LYS A 388 -21.51 13.45 -15.93
C LYS A 388 -22.50 12.30 -15.72
N PRO A 389 -23.71 12.57 -15.19
CA PRO A 389 -24.78 11.58 -15.15
C PRO A 389 -25.07 10.95 -16.53
N GLY A 390 -25.43 9.67 -16.55
CA GLY A 390 -25.68 8.86 -17.74
C GLY A 390 -24.41 8.30 -18.42
N ARG A 391 -23.21 8.58 -17.91
CA ARG A 391 -21.97 7.99 -18.43
C ARG A 391 -21.77 6.59 -17.86
N ARG A 392 -21.35 5.65 -18.72
CA ARG A 392 -20.91 4.32 -18.31
C ARG A 392 -19.48 4.39 -17.78
N VAL A 393 -19.26 3.78 -16.62
CA VAL A 393 -17.98 3.80 -15.92
C VAL A 393 -17.62 2.41 -15.39
N VAL A 394 -16.33 2.18 -15.22
CA VAL A 394 -15.79 1.03 -14.47
C VAL A 394 -15.02 1.49 -13.25
N VAL A 395 -14.98 0.66 -12.22
CA VAL A 395 -14.21 0.92 -11.00
C VAL A 395 -12.76 0.49 -11.20
N THR A 396 -11.80 1.36 -10.90
CA THR A 396 -10.36 1.15 -11.16
C THR A 396 -9.52 0.95 -9.90
N SER A 397 -10.12 1.13 -8.73
CA SER A 397 -9.48 0.94 -7.42
C SER A 397 -10.11 -0.24 -6.67
N ARG A 398 -9.29 -0.98 -5.92
CA ARG A 398 -9.72 -2.16 -5.14
C ARG A 398 -10.39 -1.77 -3.83
N PHE A 399 -11.09 -2.73 -3.23
CA PHE A 399 -11.75 -2.60 -1.93
C PHE A 399 -12.78 -1.48 -1.87
N LEU A 400 -13.44 -1.20 -2.99
CA LEU A 400 -14.53 -0.23 -3.06
C LEU A 400 -15.92 -0.87 -2.95
N GLY A 401 -15.99 -2.20 -3.04
CA GLY A 401 -17.20 -2.97 -2.86
C GLY A 401 -18.20 -2.76 -4.00
N THR A 402 -18.09 -3.58 -5.03
CA THR A 402 -18.90 -3.45 -6.25
C THR A 402 -20.17 -4.29 -6.25
N TRP A 403 -20.33 -5.24 -5.33
CA TRP A 403 -21.52 -6.10 -5.29
C TRP A 403 -22.70 -5.43 -4.58
N ARG A 404 -23.23 -4.40 -5.23
CA ARG A 404 -24.35 -3.58 -4.77
C ARG A 404 -25.01 -2.87 -5.95
N TYR A 405 -26.30 -2.59 -5.84
CA TYR A 405 -27.04 -1.84 -6.86
C TYR A 405 -26.59 -0.37 -6.97
N TYR A 406 -26.24 0.26 -5.86
CA TYR A 406 -25.80 1.65 -5.81
C TYR A 406 -24.55 1.78 -4.94
N GLY A 407 -23.58 2.57 -5.40
CA GLY A 407 -22.37 2.89 -4.67
C GLY A 407 -21.92 4.32 -4.91
N THR A 408 -21.34 4.93 -3.88
CA THR A 408 -20.67 6.23 -4.00
C THR A 408 -19.17 5.98 -4.14
N PHE A 409 -18.57 6.56 -5.19
CA PHE A 409 -17.16 6.40 -5.51
C PHE A 409 -16.53 7.77 -5.79
N HIS A 410 -15.23 7.91 -5.50
CA HIS A 410 -14.52 9.13 -5.86
C HIS A 410 -14.29 9.17 -7.38
N GLU A 411 -14.32 10.36 -7.99
CA GLU A 411 -14.14 10.50 -9.44
C GLU A 411 -12.79 9.99 -9.97
N ARG A 412 -11.79 9.83 -9.09
CA ARG A 412 -10.45 9.30 -9.42
C ARG A 412 -10.40 7.78 -9.49
N ASP A 413 -11.39 7.13 -8.89
CA ASP A 413 -11.47 5.67 -8.76
C ASP A 413 -12.36 5.05 -9.84
N ILE A 414 -12.87 5.86 -10.77
CA ILE A 414 -13.72 5.43 -11.88
C ILE A 414 -13.13 5.87 -13.22
N HIS A 415 -13.39 5.08 -14.26
CA HIS A 415 -12.96 5.38 -15.62
C HIS A 415 -14.14 5.32 -16.59
N ILE A 416 -14.28 6.35 -17.43
CA ILE A 416 -15.38 6.42 -18.41
C ILE A 416 -15.11 5.44 -19.55
N ILE A 417 -16.11 4.64 -19.88
CA ILE A 417 -16.05 3.70 -21.01
C ILE A 417 -17.21 3.91 -21.98
N SER A 418 -17.06 3.38 -23.19
CA SER A 418 -18.10 3.43 -24.21
C SER A 418 -19.29 2.53 -23.81
N PRO A 419 -20.54 3.00 -23.94
CA PRO A 419 -21.72 2.15 -23.75
C PRO A 419 -21.86 1.04 -24.80
N LEU A 420 -21.05 1.08 -25.87
CA LEU A 420 -21.00 0.04 -26.91
C LEU A 420 -20.27 -1.22 -26.44
N ILE A 421 -19.48 -1.14 -25.36
CA ILE A 421 -18.88 -2.32 -24.74
C ILE A 421 -20.00 -3.06 -23.99
N PRO A 422 -20.24 -4.35 -24.29
CA PRO A 422 -21.28 -5.09 -23.59
C PRO A 422 -20.93 -5.23 -22.09
N LEU A 423 -21.97 -5.30 -21.25
CA LEU A 423 -21.84 -5.27 -19.79
C LEU A 423 -20.90 -6.35 -19.21
N PRO A 424 -20.94 -7.61 -19.67
CA PRO A 424 -20.05 -8.65 -19.16
C PRO A 424 -18.58 -8.32 -19.41
N GLU A 425 -18.23 -7.91 -20.62
CA GLU A 425 -16.88 -7.46 -20.96
C GLU A 425 -16.49 -6.28 -20.10
N ALA A 426 -17.34 -5.24 -20.04
CA ALA A 426 -17.10 -4.04 -19.24
C ALA A 426 -16.87 -4.37 -17.76
N SER A 427 -17.55 -5.36 -17.20
CA SER A 427 -17.44 -5.75 -15.79
C SER A 427 -16.11 -6.41 -15.42
N MET A 428 -15.31 -6.86 -16.41
CA MET A 428 -14.07 -7.63 -16.21
C MET A 428 -12.81 -6.95 -16.80
N ILE A 429 -12.89 -5.68 -17.24
CA ILE A 429 -11.78 -5.04 -17.98
C ILE A 429 -10.63 -4.53 -17.09
N THR A 430 -10.83 -4.46 -15.78
CA THR A 430 -9.93 -3.71 -14.88
C THR A 430 -8.89 -4.57 -14.16
N PHE A 431 -9.00 -5.90 -14.23
CA PHE A 431 -8.12 -6.82 -13.51
C PHE A 431 -7.48 -7.85 -14.43
N ALA A 432 -8.19 -8.92 -14.81
CA ALA A 432 -7.62 -10.03 -15.57
C ALA A 432 -6.91 -9.61 -16.89
N PRO A 433 -7.49 -8.74 -17.75
CA PRO A 433 -6.78 -8.29 -18.95
C PRO A 433 -5.63 -7.32 -18.63
N CYS A 434 -5.73 -6.54 -17.56
CA CYS A 434 -4.66 -5.65 -17.10
C CYS A 434 -3.46 -6.46 -16.58
N GLU A 435 -3.71 -7.50 -15.80
CA GLU A 435 -2.70 -8.42 -15.28
C GLU A 435 -1.99 -9.16 -16.44
N ALA A 436 -2.75 -9.70 -17.37
CA ALA A 436 -2.23 -10.32 -18.60
C ALA A 436 -1.36 -9.36 -19.42
N TYR A 437 -1.84 -8.13 -19.64
CA TYR A 437 -1.14 -7.12 -20.42
C TYR A 437 0.25 -6.81 -19.83
N ARG A 438 0.33 -6.55 -18.52
CA ARG A 438 1.61 -6.21 -17.87
C ARG A 438 2.58 -7.38 -17.85
N MET A 439 2.11 -8.60 -17.58
CA MET A 439 2.99 -9.78 -17.60
C MET A 439 3.68 -9.99 -18.95
N ILE A 440 2.98 -9.73 -20.05
CA ILE A 440 3.54 -9.88 -21.40
C ILE A 440 4.47 -8.72 -21.77
N LYS A 441 4.21 -7.49 -21.27
CA LYS A 441 4.94 -6.28 -21.69
C LYS A 441 6.17 -5.96 -20.84
N ASP A 442 6.22 -6.36 -19.58
CA ASP A 442 7.13 -5.73 -18.61
C ASP A 442 8.44 -6.48 -18.38
N PHE A 443 8.40 -7.80 -18.45
CA PHE A 443 9.47 -8.64 -17.92
C PHE A 443 10.45 -9.11 -18.98
N ARG A 444 10.00 -9.17 -20.23
CA ARG A 444 10.81 -9.52 -21.38
C ARG A 444 10.20 -8.92 -22.63
N HIS A 445 11.04 -8.36 -23.51
CA HIS A 445 10.59 -7.98 -24.84
C HIS A 445 10.29 -9.24 -25.66
N ILE A 446 9.06 -9.35 -26.16
CA ILE A 446 8.61 -10.48 -26.98
C ILE A 446 8.26 -9.95 -28.37
N SER A 447 8.92 -10.52 -29.39
CA SER A 447 8.72 -10.19 -30.79
C SER A 447 7.58 -11.02 -31.39
N PRO A 448 6.86 -10.51 -32.42
CA PRO A 448 5.92 -11.32 -33.18
C PRO A 448 6.59 -12.60 -33.72
N GLY A 449 5.92 -13.74 -33.58
CA GLY A 449 6.42 -15.07 -33.95
C GLY A 449 7.14 -15.82 -32.81
N GLU A 450 7.56 -15.13 -31.75
CA GLU A 450 8.06 -15.80 -30.54
C GLU A 450 6.92 -16.45 -29.75
N THR A 451 7.28 -17.40 -28.89
CA THR A 451 6.32 -18.20 -28.12
C THR A 451 6.37 -17.86 -26.64
N ILE A 452 5.22 -17.85 -25.99
CA ILE A 452 5.11 -17.91 -24.52
C ILE A 452 4.46 -19.22 -24.10
N ILE A 453 4.69 -19.64 -22.86
CA ILE A 453 4.04 -20.80 -22.26
C ILE A 453 3.36 -20.42 -20.95
N GLN A 454 2.15 -20.92 -20.72
CA GLN A 454 1.40 -20.66 -19.49
C GLN A 454 0.73 -21.91 -18.93
N ASN A 455 0.56 -21.96 -17.62
CA ASN A 455 -0.37 -22.88 -16.97
C ASN A 455 -1.66 -22.16 -16.53
N ALA A 456 -2.67 -22.92 -16.09
CA ALA A 456 -4.00 -22.36 -15.78
C ALA A 456 -4.61 -21.56 -16.94
N ALA A 457 -4.39 -22.01 -18.18
CA ALA A 457 -4.74 -21.23 -19.38
C ALA A 457 -6.25 -20.99 -19.56
N ASN A 458 -7.10 -21.79 -18.92
CA ASN A 458 -8.56 -21.58 -18.92
C ASN A 458 -9.03 -20.53 -17.88
N SER A 459 -8.16 -20.06 -16.99
CA SER A 459 -8.52 -18.96 -16.08
C SER A 459 -8.85 -17.68 -16.86
N PRO A 460 -9.60 -16.72 -16.28
CA PRO A 460 -9.86 -15.43 -16.91
C PRO A 460 -8.59 -14.74 -17.42
N CYS A 461 -7.54 -14.67 -16.58
CA CYS A 461 -6.25 -14.11 -16.99
C CYS A 461 -5.61 -14.92 -18.13
N GLY A 462 -5.66 -16.25 -18.07
CA GLY A 462 -5.09 -17.13 -19.09
C GLY A 462 -5.74 -16.98 -20.47
N GLN A 463 -7.06 -16.79 -20.51
CA GLN A 463 -7.79 -16.52 -21.74
C GLN A 463 -7.47 -15.13 -22.32
N TYR A 464 -7.27 -14.11 -21.48
CA TYR A 464 -6.82 -12.80 -21.96
C TYR A 464 -5.37 -12.81 -22.46
N ILE A 465 -4.49 -13.61 -21.85
CA ILE A 465 -3.13 -13.84 -22.36
C ILE A 465 -3.19 -14.37 -23.80
N ILE A 466 -4.01 -15.39 -24.07
CA ILE A 466 -4.20 -15.94 -25.42
C ILE A 466 -4.66 -14.86 -26.41
N GLN A 467 -5.68 -14.08 -26.03
CA GLN A 467 -6.26 -13.07 -26.91
C GLN A 467 -5.27 -11.91 -27.19
N LEU A 468 -4.55 -11.43 -26.18
CA LEU A 468 -3.53 -10.39 -26.34
C LEU A 468 -2.36 -10.87 -27.20
N CYS A 469 -1.86 -12.09 -26.96
CA CYS A 469 -0.82 -12.69 -27.78
C CYS A 469 -1.26 -12.82 -29.24
N LYS A 470 -2.49 -13.24 -29.52
CA LYS A 470 -3.05 -13.25 -30.89
C LYS A 470 -3.03 -11.86 -31.52
N VAL A 471 -3.43 -10.82 -30.80
CA VAL A 471 -3.41 -9.42 -31.30
C VAL A 471 -1.99 -8.96 -31.63
N TRP A 472 -1.00 -9.40 -30.84
CA TRP A 472 0.40 -9.02 -31.01
C TRP A 472 1.22 -9.99 -31.88
N GLY A 473 0.59 -11.02 -32.44
CA GLY A 473 1.27 -12.02 -33.28
C GLY A 473 2.23 -12.93 -32.52
N ILE A 474 2.00 -13.15 -31.24
CA ILE A 474 2.80 -14.00 -30.34
C ILE A 474 2.15 -15.38 -30.26
N ASN A 475 2.95 -16.44 -30.32
CA ASN A 475 2.49 -17.81 -30.17
C ASN A 475 2.30 -18.18 -28.70
N THR A 476 1.35 -19.08 -28.39
CA THR A 476 1.08 -19.51 -27.02
C THR A 476 1.01 -21.03 -26.91
N ILE A 477 1.76 -21.60 -25.96
CA ILE A 477 1.60 -22.97 -25.46
C ILE A 477 0.81 -22.90 -24.15
N ASN A 478 -0.31 -23.61 -24.07
CA ASN A 478 -1.28 -23.45 -23.01
C ASN A 478 -1.52 -24.78 -22.29
N ILE A 479 -1.15 -24.84 -21.01
CA ILE A 479 -1.34 -26.04 -20.19
C ILE A 479 -2.63 -25.89 -19.38
N VAL A 480 -3.50 -26.89 -19.49
CA VAL A 480 -4.77 -26.99 -18.75
C VAL A 480 -4.85 -28.30 -17.96
N ALA A 481 -5.68 -28.33 -16.92
CA ALA A 481 -5.92 -29.55 -16.16
C ALA A 481 -6.73 -30.58 -16.99
N ASN A 482 -6.40 -31.85 -16.87
CA ASN A 482 -7.13 -32.93 -17.52
C ASN A 482 -8.42 -33.26 -16.73
N ARG A 483 -9.57 -32.82 -17.23
CA ARG A 483 -10.90 -33.00 -16.60
C ARG A 483 -11.95 -33.36 -17.65
N CYS A 484 -13.13 -33.77 -17.19
CA CYS A 484 -14.31 -33.90 -18.04
C CYS A 484 -14.53 -32.59 -18.83
N GLY A 485 -14.66 -32.69 -20.15
CA GLY A 485 -14.81 -31.53 -21.04
C GLY A 485 -13.50 -30.97 -21.63
N TYR A 486 -12.37 -31.67 -21.52
CA TYR A 486 -11.09 -31.22 -22.09
C TYR A 486 -11.17 -30.91 -23.59
N LYS A 487 -11.90 -31.71 -24.38
CA LYS A 487 -11.99 -31.53 -25.84
C LYS A 487 -12.67 -30.21 -26.21
N GLU A 488 -13.80 -29.93 -25.56
CA GLU A 488 -14.57 -28.69 -25.73
C GLU A 488 -13.75 -27.49 -25.26
N MET A 489 -13.07 -27.62 -24.11
CA MET A 489 -12.19 -26.60 -23.57
C MET A 489 -11.02 -26.28 -24.51
N LYS A 490 -10.34 -27.32 -25.00
CA LYS A 490 -9.25 -27.19 -25.97
C LYS A 490 -9.72 -26.47 -27.22
N GLN A 491 -10.85 -26.87 -27.79
CA GLN A 491 -11.41 -26.20 -28.96
C GLN A 491 -11.78 -24.74 -28.69
N HIS A 492 -12.31 -24.44 -27.49
CA HIS A 492 -12.61 -23.08 -27.07
C HIS A 492 -11.35 -22.19 -27.03
N LEU A 493 -10.28 -22.64 -26.38
CA LEU A 493 -9.02 -21.88 -26.30
C LEU A 493 -8.36 -21.70 -27.67
N LEU A 494 -8.42 -22.71 -28.55
CA LEU A 494 -7.97 -22.58 -29.95
C LEU A 494 -8.76 -21.52 -30.70
N ASN A 495 -10.08 -21.47 -30.53
CA ASN A 495 -10.93 -20.44 -31.16
C ASN A 495 -10.62 -19.02 -30.64
N LEU A 496 -10.23 -18.88 -29.36
CA LEU A 496 -9.77 -17.61 -28.80
C LEU A 496 -8.46 -17.14 -29.45
N GLY A 497 -7.60 -18.06 -29.86
CA GLY A 497 -6.32 -17.75 -30.52
C GLY A 497 -5.13 -18.57 -30.04
N ALA A 498 -5.33 -19.59 -29.21
CA ALA A 498 -4.23 -20.40 -28.72
C ALA A 498 -3.51 -21.10 -29.87
N THR A 499 -2.18 -21.07 -29.89
CA THR A 499 -1.38 -21.84 -30.87
C THR A 499 -1.39 -23.33 -30.55
N ALA A 500 -1.20 -23.70 -29.28
CA ALA A 500 -1.25 -25.07 -28.81
C ALA A 500 -1.86 -25.17 -27.42
N VAL A 501 -2.57 -26.27 -27.15
CA VAL A 501 -3.21 -26.57 -25.86
C VAL A 501 -2.94 -28.02 -25.49
N TYR A 502 -2.41 -28.22 -24.29
CA TYR A 502 -2.00 -29.51 -23.76
C TYR A 502 -2.56 -29.75 -22.36
N THR A 503 -2.79 -31.02 -22.00
CA THR A 503 -2.88 -31.40 -20.60
C THR A 503 -1.49 -31.34 -19.94
N LEU A 504 -1.43 -31.43 -18.61
CA LEU A 504 -0.15 -31.55 -17.91
C LEU A 504 0.64 -32.78 -18.38
N GLU A 505 -0.02 -33.93 -18.51
CA GLU A 505 0.61 -35.17 -18.95
C GLU A 505 1.15 -35.07 -20.38
N GLU A 506 0.36 -34.51 -21.31
CA GLU A 506 0.81 -34.26 -22.69
C GLU A 506 2.01 -33.31 -22.73
N ALA A 507 2.04 -32.30 -21.84
CA ALA A 507 3.12 -31.33 -21.78
C ALA A 507 4.41 -31.88 -21.13
N GLU A 508 4.32 -32.85 -20.21
CA GLU A 508 5.48 -33.55 -19.64
C GLU A 508 6.20 -34.42 -20.66
N GLU A 509 5.47 -34.94 -21.66
CA GLU A 509 6.03 -35.75 -22.75
C GLU A 509 6.78 -34.92 -23.81
N LEU A 510 6.68 -33.59 -23.78
CA LEU A 510 7.44 -32.66 -24.63
C LEU A 510 8.93 -32.60 -24.22
N THR A 511 9.61 -33.74 -24.20
CA THR A 511 11.00 -33.90 -23.76
C THR A 511 12.02 -33.68 -24.88
N THR A 512 11.58 -33.77 -26.14
CA THR A 512 12.36 -33.43 -27.34
C THR A 512 11.59 -32.36 -28.11
N PHE A 513 12.12 -31.13 -28.17
CA PHE A 513 11.47 -30.00 -28.82
C PHE A 513 11.53 -30.17 -30.36
N ASP A 514 10.62 -30.97 -30.92
CA ASP A 514 10.31 -31.03 -32.36
C ASP A 514 8.85 -30.59 -32.52
N THR A 515 8.61 -29.29 -32.37
CA THR A 515 7.28 -28.69 -32.50
C THR A 515 7.31 -27.61 -33.58
N SER A 516 6.16 -27.39 -34.22
CA SER A 516 5.94 -26.38 -35.26
C SER A 516 6.02 -24.93 -34.76
N VAL A 517 6.40 -24.70 -33.50
CA VAL A 517 6.48 -23.40 -32.83
C VAL A 517 7.86 -23.17 -32.24
N THR A 518 8.25 -21.89 -32.09
CA THR A 518 9.54 -21.52 -31.49
C THR A 518 9.55 -21.85 -29.99
N ARG A 519 10.75 -22.07 -29.42
CA ARG A 519 10.91 -22.35 -27.99
C ARG A 519 10.39 -21.18 -27.15
N PRO A 520 9.65 -21.41 -26.04
CA PRO A 520 9.10 -20.33 -25.25
C PRO A 520 10.17 -19.43 -24.66
N VAL A 521 9.98 -18.12 -24.80
CA VAL A 521 10.85 -17.08 -24.27
C VAL A 521 10.39 -16.54 -22.91
N LEU A 522 9.09 -16.72 -22.61
CA LEU A 522 8.45 -16.34 -21.35
C LEU A 522 7.54 -17.46 -20.86
N ALA A 523 7.64 -17.77 -19.57
CA ALA A 523 6.76 -18.70 -18.87
C ALA A 523 5.89 -17.97 -17.83
N LEU A 524 4.58 -18.25 -17.82
CA LEU A 524 3.62 -17.68 -16.87
C LEU A 524 3.13 -18.78 -15.93
N ASN A 525 3.55 -18.71 -14.67
CA ASN A 525 3.30 -19.72 -13.65
C ASN A 525 2.27 -19.25 -12.62
N CYS A 526 1.07 -19.83 -12.66
CA CYS A 526 -0.03 -19.59 -11.72
C CYS A 526 -0.15 -20.70 -10.64
N LEU A 527 0.34 -21.92 -10.92
CA LEU A 527 0.06 -23.10 -10.09
C LEU A 527 1.27 -23.67 -9.32
N GLY A 528 2.50 -23.53 -9.84
CA GLY A 528 3.69 -24.15 -9.24
C GLY A 528 3.79 -25.67 -9.45
N GLY A 529 4.63 -26.33 -8.64
CA GLY A 529 4.73 -27.79 -8.57
C GLY A 529 5.14 -28.44 -9.91
N ARG A 530 4.44 -29.52 -10.32
CA ARG A 530 4.68 -30.21 -11.60
C ARG A 530 4.51 -29.30 -12.81
N TYR A 531 3.57 -28.35 -12.75
CA TYR A 531 3.39 -27.40 -13.85
C TYR A 531 4.63 -26.52 -14.02
N GLU A 532 5.23 -26.07 -12.92
CA GLU A 532 6.47 -25.29 -12.95
C GLU A 532 7.65 -26.09 -13.53
N ASP A 533 7.73 -27.40 -13.26
CA ASP A 533 8.77 -28.26 -13.86
C ASP A 533 8.66 -28.28 -15.38
N VAL A 534 7.45 -28.46 -15.91
CA VAL A 534 7.20 -28.43 -17.35
C VAL A 534 7.54 -27.07 -17.95
N LEU A 535 7.07 -25.99 -17.32
CA LEU A 535 7.37 -24.62 -17.77
C LEU A 535 8.88 -24.40 -17.87
N LEU A 536 9.64 -24.76 -16.83
CA LEU A 536 11.08 -24.60 -16.81
C LEU A 536 11.76 -25.49 -17.85
N ASN A 537 11.44 -26.78 -17.95
CA ASN A 537 12.08 -27.70 -18.89
C ASN A 537 12.00 -27.20 -20.35
N ILE A 538 10.85 -26.64 -20.72
CA ILE A 538 10.57 -26.20 -22.08
C ILE A 538 11.10 -24.78 -22.34
N LEU A 539 11.19 -23.92 -21.32
CA LEU A 539 11.64 -22.53 -21.45
C LEU A 539 13.06 -22.42 -22.02
N ASP A 540 13.23 -21.50 -22.97
CA ASP A 540 14.50 -21.26 -23.64
C ASP A 540 15.61 -20.75 -22.69
N ARG A 541 16.86 -20.85 -23.13
CA ARG A 541 17.99 -20.23 -22.43
C ARG A 541 17.80 -18.72 -22.40
N PHE A 542 18.14 -18.09 -21.27
CA PHE A 542 17.86 -16.67 -21.03
C PHE A 542 16.35 -16.33 -21.07
N GLY A 543 15.52 -17.36 -20.86
CA GLY A 543 14.10 -17.28 -20.57
C GLY A 543 13.76 -16.41 -19.37
N ALA A 544 12.51 -15.98 -19.28
CA ALA A 544 11.94 -15.42 -18.07
C ALA A 544 10.77 -16.29 -17.60
N ILE A 545 10.60 -16.43 -16.28
CA ILE A 545 9.42 -17.05 -15.67
C ILE A 545 8.80 -16.08 -14.66
N ILE A 546 7.48 -15.90 -14.72
CA ILE A 546 6.72 -15.02 -13.84
C ILE A 546 5.80 -15.87 -12.95
N TYR A 547 5.88 -15.66 -11.65
CA TYR A 547 5.00 -16.27 -10.65
C TYR A 547 3.90 -15.26 -10.30
N TYR A 548 2.66 -15.64 -10.57
CA TYR A 548 1.46 -14.82 -10.35
C TYR A 548 0.31 -15.67 -9.77
N GLY A 549 -0.82 -15.05 -9.43
CA GLY A 549 -1.97 -15.77 -8.87
C GLY A 549 -1.61 -16.62 -7.65
N CYS A 550 -2.01 -17.89 -7.65
CA CYS A 550 -1.74 -18.81 -6.54
C CYS A 550 -0.25 -19.11 -6.34
N ALA A 551 0.56 -19.02 -7.41
CA ALA A 551 1.99 -19.27 -7.36
C ALA A 551 2.81 -18.07 -6.86
N TYR A 552 2.20 -16.89 -6.72
CA TYR A 552 2.90 -15.67 -6.30
C TYR A 552 3.66 -15.85 -4.99
N ASP A 553 3.11 -16.59 -4.02
CA ASP A 553 3.74 -16.79 -2.71
C ASP A 553 4.55 -18.09 -2.60
N LEU A 554 4.63 -18.89 -3.68
CA LEU A 554 5.38 -20.14 -3.67
C LEU A 554 6.91 -19.89 -3.66
N PRO A 555 7.69 -20.65 -2.89
CA PRO A 555 9.16 -20.55 -2.89
C PRO A 555 9.78 -20.83 -4.28
N MET A 556 10.74 -20.01 -4.73
CA MET A 556 11.44 -20.18 -6.01
C MET A 556 12.67 -21.09 -5.89
N LEU A 557 12.48 -22.28 -5.30
CA LEU A 557 13.59 -23.20 -4.98
C LEU A 557 14.38 -23.65 -6.23
N LYS A 558 13.74 -23.62 -7.41
CA LYS A 558 14.31 -24.10 -8.68
C LYS A 558 15.20 -23.06 -9.38
N GLN A 559 15.30 -21.84 -8.86
CA GLN A 559 16.21 -20.81 -9.38
C GLN A 559 17.67 -21.29 -9.35
N GLY A 560 18.06 -22.09 -8.35
CA GLY A 560 19.39 -22.69 -8.26
C GLY A 560 19.68 -23.77 -9.31
N TRP A 561 18.66 -24.29 -10.00
CA TRP A 561 18.81 -25.34 -11.03
C TRP A 561 18.82 -24.77 -12.45
N ARG A 562 18.16 -23.62 -12.67
CA ARG A 562 18.11 -22.89 -13.94
C ARG A 562 18.70 -21.49 -13.79
N CYS A 563 20.00 -21.42 -13.53
CA CYS A 563 20.73 -20.15 -13.38
C CYS A 563 20.76 -19.29 -14.66
N ASP A 564 20.40 -19.88 -15.80
CA ASP A 564 20.27 -19.20 -17.09
C ASP A 564 18.93 -18.51 -17.30
N VAL A 565 17.96 -18.66 -16.39
CA VAL A 565 16.60 -18.10 -16.48
C VAL A 565 16.43 -16.97 -15.47
N SER A 566 15.68 -15.94 -15.86
CA SER A 566 15.26 -14.87 -14.95
C SER A 566 13.94 -15.23 -14.26
N PHE A 567 13.89 -15.05 -12.94
CA PHE A 567 12.76 -15.41 -12.10
C PHE A 567 12.11 -14.14 -11.56
N TYR A 568 10.80 -13.97 -11.78
CA TYR A 568 10.05 -12.79 -11.38
C TYR A 568 8.77 -13.14 -10.63
N ARG A 569 8.27 -12.19 -9.84
CA ARG A 569 6.93 -12.21 -9.27
C ARG A 569 6.12 -11.06 -9.82
N PHE A 570 4.83 -11.31 -10.03
CA PHE A 570 3.94 -10.27 -10.47
C PHE A 570 2.57 -10.35 -9.80
N ARG A 571 2.10 -9.19 -9.34
CA ARG A 571 0.76 -8.98 -8.84
C ARG A 571 0.33 -7.60 -9.28
N LEU A 572 -0.83 -7.50 -9.95
CA LEU A 572 -1.30 -6.25 -10.53
C LEU A 572 -1.46 -5.13 -9.48
N CYS A 573 -1.84 -5.44 -8.24
CA CYS A 573 -1.96 -4.42 -7.21
C CYS A 573 -0.61 -3.83 -6.77
N ASP A 574 0.46 -4.62 -6.78
CA ASP A 574 1.80 -4.13 -6.47
C ASP A 574 2.25 -3.17 -7.57
N TRP A 575 1.99 -3.54 -8.84
CA TRP A 575 2.23 -2.67 -9.99
C TRP A 575 1.46 -1.35 -9.92
N ASN A 576 0.17 -1.42 -9.62
CA ASN A 576 -0.68 -0.24 -9.46
C ASN A 576 -0.18 0.71 -8.35
N ALA A 577 0.44 0.18 -7.29
CA ALA A 577 0.95 1.00 -6.19
C ALA A 577 2.15 1.87 -6.61
N TYR A 578 3.00 1.41 -7.53
CA TYR A 578 4.13 2.21 -8.01
C TYR A 578 3.89 2.91 -9.35
N ALA A 579 3.00 2.41 -10.22
CA ALA A 579 2.73 2.97 -11.54
C ALA A 579 2.15 4.39 -11.50
N THR A 580 2.58 5.23 -12.45
CA THR A 580 2.03 6.57 -12.66
C THR A 580 0.58 6.51 -13.15
N SER A 581 -0.16 7.61 -13.00
CA SER A 581 -1.52 7.75 -13.57
C SER A 581 -1.52 7.57 -15.09
N ILE A 582 -0.47 8.02 -15.77
CA ILE A 582 -0.30 7.90 -17.22
C ILE A 582 -0.12 6.44 -17.64
N GLU A 583 0.74 5.69 -16.95
CA GLU A 583 0.96 4.26 -17.26
C GLU A 583 -0.32 3.44 -17.07
N ARG A 584 -1.02 3.65 -15.95
CA ARG A 584 -2.32 3.01 -15.67
C ARG A 584 -3.35 3.33 -16.74
N SER A 585 -3.48 4.61 -17.09
CA SER A 585 -4.44 5.07 -18.10
C SER A 585 -4.09 4.54 -19.49
N THR A 586 -2.81 4.46 -19.84
CA THR A 586 -2.34 3.96 -21.14
C THR A 586 -2.72 2.49 -21.32
N MET A 587 -2.38 1.66 -20.32
CA MET A 587 -2.76 0.24 -20.31
C MET A 587 -4.28 0.07 -20.42
N LEU A 588 -5.04 0.76 -19.56
CA LEU A 588 -6.48 0.60 -19.50
C LEU A 588 -7.16 1.07 -20.81
N ASN A 589 -6.70 2.19 -21.39
CA ASN A 589 -7.24 2.68 -22.66
C ASN A 589 -6.97 1.73 -23.83
N GLU A 590 -5.79 1.09 -23.89
CA GLU A 590 -5.51 0.10 -24.93
C GLU A 590 -6.43 -1.13 -24.79
N ILE A 591 -6.62 -1.64 -23.57
CA ILE A 591 -7.54 -2.74 -23.29
C ILE A 591 -8.98 -2.36 -23.68
N ILE A 592 -9.45 -1.18 -23.27
CA ILE A 592 -10.78 -0.65 -23.61
C ILE A 592 -10.96 -0.58 -25.14
N GLN A 593 -9.95 -0.07 -25.86
CA GLN A 593 -10.01 0.02 -27.31
C GLN A 593 -10.11 -1.36 -27.96
N LEU A 594 -9.27 -2.31 -27.54
CA LEU A 594 -9.29 -3.68 -28.07
C LEU A 594 -10.61 -4.39 -27.77
N THR A 595 -11.19 -4.18 -26.59
CA THR A 595 -12.52 -4.70 -26.22
C THR A 595 -13.62 -4.05 -27.07
N ALA A 596 -13.57 -2.73 -27.28
CA ALA A 596 -14.56 -2.00 -28.07
C ALA A 596 -14.60 -2.48 -29.54
N ILE A 597 -13.44 -2.81 -30.13
CA ILE A 597 -13.35 -3.40 -31.47
C ILE A 597 -13.50 -4.93 -31.48
N ARG A 598 -13.96 -5.52 -30.37
CA ARG A 598 -14.23 -6.97 -30.20
C ARG A 598 -13.04 -7.89 -30.44
N ARG A 599 -11.81 -7.38 -30.25
CA ARG A 599 -10.58 -8.19 -30.26
C ARG A 599 -10.30 -8.85 -28.91
N LEU A 600 -10.80 -8.27 -27.83
CA LEU A 600 -10.88 -8.91 -26.52
C LEU A 600 -12.34 -9.21 -26.19
N LYS A 601 -12.58 -10.42 -25.70
CA LYS A 601 -13.88 -10.91 -25.24
C LYS A 601 -13.73 -11.44 -23.83
N SER A 602 -14.77 -11.25 -23.02
CA SER A 602 -14.83 -11.84 -21.70
C SER A 602 -14.83 -13.37 -21.80
N PRO A 603 -14.22 -14.06 -20.84
CA PRO A 603 -14.42 -15.49 -20.66
C PRO A 603 -15.91 -15.87 -20.57
N SER A 604 -16.21 -17.14 -20.81
CA SER A 604 -17.57 -17.69 -20.62
C SER A 604 -18.07 -17.39 -19.22
N TYR A 605 -19.30 -16.89 -19.12
CA TYR A 605 -19.93 -16.50 -17.86
C TYR A 605 -21.40 -16.90 -17.78
N GLU A 606 -21.90 -17.01 -16.55
CA GLU A 606 -23.30 -17.17 -16.19
C GLU A 606 -23.71 -15.94 -15.35
N PRO A 607 -24.72 -15.18 -15.80
CA PRO A 607 -25.24 -14.07 -15.01
C PRO A 607 -26.05 -14.60 -13.82
N VAL A 608 -25.90 -13.97 -12.66
CA VAL A 608 -26.52 -14.38 -11.39
C VAL A 608 -27.14 -13.15 -10.72
N GLN A 609 -28.32 -13.31 -10.12
CA GLN A 609 -28.90 -12.26 -9.28
C GLN A 609 -28.12 -12.14 -7.96
N LEU A 610 -28.03 -10.93 -7.39
CA LEU A 610 -27.28 -10.73 -6.15
C LEU A 610 -27.82 -11.61 -5.00
N CYS A 611 -29.13 -11.87 -4.94
CA CYS A 611 -29.74 -12.73 -3.91
C CYS A 611 -29.31 -14.20 -4.02
N ASP A 612 -28.83 -14.64 -5.18
CA ASP A 612 -28.38 -16.00 -5.45
C ASP A 612 -26.87 -16.17 -5.21
N TYR A 613 -26.23 -15.25 -4.49
CA TYR A 613 -24.79 -15.27 -4.23
C TYR A 613 -24.29 -16.60 -3.64
N VAL A 614 -25.10 -17.28 -2.82
CA VAL A 614 -24.75 -18.58 -2.22
C VAL A 614 -24.50 -19.64 -3.30
N ARG A 615 -25.26 -19.64 -4.39
CA ARG A 615 -25.09 -20.56 -5.53
C ARG A 615 -23.78 -20.27 -6.26
N ALA A 616 -23.55 -19.01 -6.62
CA ALA A 616 -22.31 -18.57 -7.27
C ALA A 616 -21.09 -18.95 -6.42
N PHE A 617 -21.17 -18.74 -5.11
CA PHE A 617 -20.10 -19.01 -4.16
C PHE A 617 -19.83 -20.50 -4.01
N SER A 618 -20.87 -21.30 -3.78
CA SER A 618 -20.74 -22.75 -3.60
C SER A 618 -20.09 -23.42 -4.82
N ASN A 619 -20.46 -22.96 -6.02
CA ASN A 619 -19.89 -23.46 -7.27
C ASN A 619 -18.45 -22.96 -7.51
N THR A 620 -18.05 -21.84 -6.90
CA THR A 620 -16.69 -21.29 -7.01
C THR A 620 -15.75 -21.88 -5.95
N CYS A 621 -16.21 -22.12 -4.72
CA CYS A 621 -15.40 -22.60 -3.58
C CYS A 621 -14.77 -23.99 -3.80
N HIS A 622 -15.38 -24.82 -4.65
CA HIS A 622 -14.86 -26.15 -5.01
C HIS A 622 -14.13 -26.16 -6.36
N CYS A 623 -14.10 -25.03 -7.06
CA CYS A 623 -13.30 -24.87 -8.26
C CYS A 623 -11.89 -24.45 -7.85
N GLU A 624 -11.02 -25.43 -7.60
CA GLU A 624 -9.59 -25.26 -7.87
C GLU A 624 -9.51 -24.59 -9.26
N ALA A 625 -9.11 -23.31 -9.39
CA ALA A 625 -8.75 -22.53 -10.59
C ALA A 625 -9.38 -22.83 -11.99
N PHE A 626 -10.44 -23.62 -12.10
CA PHE A 626 -10.78 -24.44 -13.27
C PHE A 626 -12.30 -24.59 -13.44
N SER A 627 -13.10 -23.60 -13.03
CA SER A 627 -14.50 -23.54 -13.48
C SER A 627 -14.51 -23.27 -14.99
N ASN A 628 -15.37 -23.96 -15.73
CA ASN A 628 -15.61 -23.66 -17.15
C ASN A 628 -16.48 -22.41 -17.34
N ILE A 629 -17.06 -21.89 -16.25
CA ILE A 629 -18.04 -20.80 -16.25
C ILE A 629 -17.70 -19.83 -15.12
N ASN A 630 -17.53 -18.54 -15.45
CA ASN A 630 -17.41 -17.47 -14.47
C ASN A 630 -18.80 -17.00 -14.04
N TYR A 631 -18.96 -16.55 -12.80
CA TYR A 631 -20.23 -15.96 -12.36
C TYR A 631 -20.13 -14.44 -12.36
N VAL A 632 -21.13 -13.77 -12.93
CA VAL A 632 -21.23 -12.31 -12.95
C VAL A 632 -22.53 -11.91 -12.28
N PHE A 633 -22.47 -11.04 -11.27
CA PHE A 633 -23.69 -10.46 -10.73
C PHE A 633 -24.29 -9.49 -11.76
N ASP A 634 -25.44 -9.85 -12.31
CA ASP A 634 -26.15 -9.04 -13.28
C ASP A 634 -27.32 -8.33 -12.60
N PHE A 635 -27.09 -7.06 -12.28
CA PHE A 635 -28.05 -6.19 -11.62
C PHE A 635 -29.15 -5.67 -12.55
N THR A 636 -29.14 -6.06 -13.83
CA THR A 636 -30.18 -5.71 -14.80
C THR A 636 -31.26 -6.79 -14.93
N ILE A 637 -31.02 -7.97 -14.35
CA ILE A 637 -32.02 -9.04 -14.31
C ILE A 637 -33.13 -8.64 -13.31
N PRO A 638 -34.42 -8.71 -13.71
CA PRO A 638 -35.56 -8.30 -12.89
C PRO A 638 -35.71 -9.03 -11.55
#